data_AF-A0AAI9XM12-F1
#
_entry.id   AF-A0AAI9XM12-F1
#
_cell.length_a   1.000
_cell.length_b   1.000
_cell.length_c   1.000
_cell.angle_alpha   90.00
_cell.angle_beta   90.00
_cell.angle_gamma   90.00
#
_symmetry.space_group_name_H-M   'P 1'
#
loop_
_entity.id
_entity.type
_entity.pdbx_description
1 polymer ?
#
loop_
_entity_poly.entity_id
_entity_poly.type
_entity_poly.pdbx_seq_one_letter_code
_entity_poly.pdbx_strand_id
1 'polypeptide(L)'
;MVQVTQLKIAVLDDYQGLSEPHFSKLDKSLFNVTTFKDTLLPYNHPETPEYAKDALVSRLEPFDVLCTMRERTPFPKELIGRLPNLKLLLSTGLRNKGLDLPAFKDRGIPVAGTVDKATVNQTGTNSTTQHCVTLILSLARNIAADDLAVKSGLWQTDVAMGVTGKTFGVVGLGRLGVSTAKIMHVAFGMNVIAWSTNLTQEAADEKAKAEGLPVGTFKAVSREELFSTADVLSVHIVLSDRSRGLINADDLSKMKKSALFINTSRGPLVVEKDLLDVLKKGGIRGCALDVFNLEPLPVDSEWRSTEWGRDGRSRVLLTPHMGYVEEGTLNAWYEQQADNIRRWQAGDALDNCDEIHPECTNCMRFSMKCDYLSASTEEQTSKSPGDDERQGKRFRQNEERKPATDIPTPTASDMESDYDQTPSSHIDPLLRNACIFDIQSLELLHHYMCHTSITLGDPQIFRDVIPPLGFKYECVMRMVLSITARHLTRLRPDQAGYYHRLAEDYAAAALPEVAAMLAQVNDDNSQALYYATVLISLSSFATDPSPGNILLVAAEEDEVSWWALMRGVKIVISTTGLKNIRKQSTAALLCGSSTWNEPQTSALSVTSLALQWEKPLAEIEELVGEVYAAEDSIHRPAFTHLKECYRKLFTASDEPKFDNEQMPSIIYGWLYELTEDFVLSIQRRDPVPLVLLGYYAVLLQQLEHHWFMEGWSLQVMNGVYALLEDGHRHFLTWPLEQVGSIWSGL
;
A
#
# COMPACT_ATOMS: atom_id res chain seq x y z
N MET A 1 -21.13 -39.99 25.86
CA MET A 1 -20.40 -38.93 25.13
C MET A 1 -18.93 -39.31 25.14
N VAL A 2 -18.28 -39.36 23.98
CA VAL A 2 -16.80 -39.44 23.94
C VAL A 2 -16.28 -38.05 24.24
N GLN A 3 -15.40 -37.93 25.21
CA GLN A 3 -14.77 -36.65 25.54
C GLN A 3 -13.66 -36.42 24.50
N VAL A 4 -13.92 -35.55 23.51
CA VAL A 4 -12.91 -35.17 22.52
C VAL A 4 -11.86 -34.33 23.24
N THR A 5 -10.67 -34.89 23.41
CA THR A 5 -9.54 -34.18 24.04
C THR A 5 -9.09 -33.06 23.11
N GLN A 6 -9.17 -31.81 23.56
CA GLN A 6 -8.66 -30.67 22.81
C GLN A 6 -7.18 -30.86 22.49
N LEU A 7 -6.82 -30.64 21.22
CA LEU A 7 -5.43 -30.53 20.77
C LEU A 7 -4.84 -29.22 21.30
N LYS A 8 -3.69 -29.32 21.95
CA LYS A 8 -2.97 -28.17 22.50
C LYS A 8 -1.98 -27.63 21.48
N ILE A 9 -2.13 -26.36 21.13
CA ILE A 9 -1.26 -25.64 20.19
C ILE A 9 -0.48 -24.59 20.96
N ALA A 10 0.85 -24.56 20.80
CA ALA A 10 1.66 -23.41 21.18
C ALA A 10 1.98 -22.57 19.95
N VAL A 11 1.77 -21.26 20.03
CA VAL A 11 2.39 -20.29 19.12
C VAL A 11 3.57 -19.67 19.85
N LEU A 12 4.77 -19.87 19.31
CA LEU A 12 6.02 -19.43 19.93
C LEU A 12 6.46 -18.06 19.39
N ASP A 13 7.17 -17.32 20.24
CA ASP A 13 7.96 -16.15 19.85
C ASP A 13 7.15 -14.98 19.25
N ASP A 14 5.87 -14.84 19.60
CA ASP A 14 4.95 -13.80 19.09
C ASP A 14 5.02 -12.51 19.92
N TYR A 15 6.19 -11.86 19.94
CA TYR A 15 6.43 -10.61 20.68
C TYR A 15 5.38 -9.53 20.43
N GLN A 16 4.93 -9.40 19.17
CA GLN A 16 3.95 -8.40 18.75
C GLN A 16 2.51 -8.80 19.13
N GLY A 17 2.23 -10.08 19.39
CA GLY A 17 0.90 -10.58 19.71
C GLY A 17 -0.05 -10.67 18.51
N LEU A 18 0.49 -10.80 17.30
CA LEU A 18 -0.29 -10.77 16.04
C LEU A 18 -0.93 -12.13 15.68
N SER A 19 -0.65 -13.20 16.44
CA SER A 19 -1.25 -14.52 16.19
C SER A 19 -2.73 -14.62 16.59
N GLU A 20 -3.17 -13.87 17.61
CA GLU A 20 -4.49 -14.03 18.22
C GLU A 20 -5.67 -13.85 17.22
N PRO A 21 -5.69 -12.86 16.31
CA PRO A 21 -6.75 -12.71 15.30
C PRO A 21 -6.83 -13.87 14.29
N HIS A 22 -5.77 -14.68 14.13
CA HIS A 22 -5.74 -15.80 13.18
C HIS A 22 -6.11 -17.12 13.85
N PHE A 23 -5.55 -17.38 15.03
CA PHE A 23 -5.77 -18.62 15.77
C PHE A 23 -7.09 -18.62 16.55
N SER A 24 -7.64 -17.46 16.90
CA SER A 24 -8.98 -17.36 17.52
C SER A 24 -10.11 -17.79 16.58
N LYS A 25 -9.85 -17.85 15.26
CA LYS A 25 -10.72 -18.42 14.20
C LYS A 25 -10.72 -19.97 14.18
N LEU A 26 -10.05 -20.66 15.11
CA LEU A 26 -10.06 -22.12 15.24
C LEU A 26 -11.20 -22.59 16.17
N ASP A 27 -11.71 -23.81 15.96
CA ASP A 27 -12.79 -24.36 16.79
C ASP A 27 -12.30 -24.63 18.22
N LYS A 28 -12.77 -23.81 19.17
CA LYS A 28 -12.43 -23.90 20.59
C LYS A 28 -12.92 -25.18 21.28
N SER A 29 -13.78 -25.97 20.66
CA SER A 29 -14.15 -27.32 21.14
C SER A 29 -13.08 -28.37 20.80
N LEU A 30 -12.31 -28.17 19.72
CA LEU A 30 -11.26 -29.07 19.24
C LEU A 30 -9.85 -28.60 19.62
N PHE A 31 -9.64 -27.29 19.79
CA PHE A 31 -8.33 -26.67 19.90
C PHE A 31 -8.20 -25.79 21.15
N ASN A 32 -7.06 -25.90 21.83
CA ASN A 32 -6.65 -25.02 22.92
C ASN A 32 -5.30 -24.36 22.55
N VAL A 33 -5.34 -23.05 22.25
CA VAL A 33 -4.17 -22.29 21.77
C VAL A 33 -3.55 -21.50 22.92
N THR A 34 -2.24 -21.60 23.08
CA THR A 34 -1.43 -20.75 23.97
C THR A 34 -0.38 -20.00 23.17
N THR A 35 -0.38 -18.67 23.23
CA THR A 35 0.62 -17.82 22.58
C THR A 35 1.66 -17.34 23.58
N PHE A 36 2.94 -17.56 23.27
CA PHE A 36 4.08 -17.04 24.03
C PHE A 36 4.62 -15.79 23.35
N LYS A 37 4.70 -14.66 24.08
CA LYS A 37 5.21 -13.37 23.58
C LYS A 37 6.70 -13.16 23.90
N ASP A 38 7.41 -14.25 24.21
CA ASP A 38 8.81 -14.29 24.63
C ASP A 38 9.52 -15.56 24.09
N THR A 39 10.78 -15.42 23.68
CA THR A 39 11.66 -16.54 23.30
C THR A 39 12.55 -16.93 24.48
N LEU A 40 12.67 -18.23 24.76
CA LEU A 40 13.67 -18.78 25.68
C LEU A 40 14.99 -19.05 24.96
N LEU A 41 16.09 -19.09 25.72
CA LEU A 41 17.43 -19.27 25.14
C LEU A 41 17.52 -20.54 24.26
N PRO A 42 18.09 -20.45 23.05
CA PRO A 42 18.11 -21.53 22.08
C PRO A 42 18.85 -22.77 22.59
N TYR A 43 18.19 -23.94 22.52
CA TYR A 43 18.66 -25.21 23.10
C TYR A 43 20.06 -25.63 22.62
N ASN A 44 20.37 -25.32 21.35
CA ASN A 44 21.61 -25.70 20.67
C ASN A 44 22.76 -24.67 20.79
N HIS A 45 22.58 -23.56 21.50
CA HIS A 45 23.65 -22.59 21.71
C HIS A 45 24.59 -23.04 22.84
N PRO A 46 25.94 -22.99 22.67
CA PRO A 46 26.87 -23.53 23.66
C PRO A 46 26.78 -22.90 25.06
N GLU A 47 26.34 -21.66 25.14
CA GLU A 47 26.23 -20.89 26.38
C GLU A 47 24.85 -21.03 27.05
N THR A 48 23.88 -21.73 26.44
CA THR A 48 22.56 -21.94 27.05
C THR A 48 22.68 -22.89 28.25
N PRO A 49 22.40 -22.43 29.48
CA PRO A 49 22.56 -23.24 30.68
C PRO A 49 21.46 -24.30 30.79
N GLU A 50 21.74 -25.40 31.48
CA GLU A 50 20.83 -26.57 31.48
C GLU A 50 19.43 -26.25 32.02
N TYR A 51 19.32 -25.39 33.05
CA TYR A 51 18.03 -24.94 33.58
C TYR A 51 17.17 -24.21 32.54
N ALA A 52 17.79 -23.54 31.55
CA ALA A 52 17.07 -22.86 30.47
C ALA A 52 16.62 -23.85 29.39
N LYS A 53 17.42 -24.90 29.12
CA LYS A 53 17.00 -26.03 28.27
C LYS A 53 15.84 -26.79 28.88
N ASP A 54 15.91 -27.07 30.18
CA ASP A 54 14.82 -27.71 30.93
C ASP A 54 13.57 -26.82 30.97
N ALA A 55 13.70 -25.51 31.16
CA ALA A 55 12.58 -24.58 31.07
C ALA A 55 11.92 -24.56 29.68
N LEU A 56 12.71 -24.65 28.60
CA LEU A 56 12.20 -24.76 27.23
C LEU A 56 11.49 -26.11 27.01
N VAL A 57 12.04 -27.21 27.50
CA VAL A 57 11.37 -28.52 27.45
C VAL A 57 10.05 -28.49 28.23
N SER A 58 10.04 -28.01 29.47
CA SER A 58 8.82 -27.90 30.29
C SER A 58 7.78 -26.95 29.69
N ARG A 59 8.19 -25.94 28.91
CA ARG A 59 7.28 -25.06 28.16
C ARG A 59 6.64 -25.78 26.96
N LEU A 60 7.39 -26.63 26.24
CA LEU A 60 6.96 -27.24 24.99
C LEU A 60 6.34 -28.64 25.15
N GLU A 61 6.76 -29.41 26.15
CA GLU A 61 6.27 -30.77 26.45
C GLU A 61 4.74 -30.91 26.50
N PRO A 62 3.97 -29.96 27.06
CA PRO A 62 2.52 -30.11 27.20
C PRO A 62 1.71 -30.08 25.89
N PHE A 63 2.34 -29.78 24.74
CA PHE A 63 1.65 -29.41 23.49
C PHE A 63 1.69 -30.52 22.42
N ASP A 64 0.60 -30.61 21.65
CA ASP A 64 0.44 -31.50 20.49
C ASP A 64 1.01 -30.87 19.21
N VAL A 65 0.89 -29.55 19.07
CA VAL A 65 1.27 -28.78 17.88
C VAL A 65 2.11 -27.57 18.29
N LEU A 66 3.20 -27.32 17.57
CA LEU A 66 4.05 -26.14 17.78
C LEU A 66 4.13 -25.29 16.51
N CYS A 67 3.76 -24.02 16.61
CA CYS A 67 3.89 -23.02 15.56
C CYS A 67 5.11 -22.13 15.90
N THR A 68 6.15 -22.19 15.06
CA THR A 68 7.47 -21.62 15.33
C THR A 68 7.78 -20.44 14.41
N MET A 69 8.25 -19.32 14.96
CA MET A 69 8.62 -18.14 14.18
C MET A 69 10.09 -18.20 13.77
N ARG A 70 10.34 -18.45 12.48
CA ARG A 70 11.66 -18.47 11.85
C ARG A 70 12.64 -19.35 12.65
N GLU A 71 13.91 -18.97 12.67
CA GLU A 71 14.95 -19.63 13.45
C GLU A 71 15.03 -19.19 14.92
N ARG A 72 13.99 -18.52 15.48
CA ARG A 72 14.00 -18.00 16.87
C ARG A 72 14.11 -19.10 17.93
N THR A 73 13.34 -20.18 17.77
CA THR A 73 13.42 -21.39 18.61
C THR A 73 13.95 -22.58 17.78
N PRO A 74 15.23 -22.98 17.92
CA PRO A 74 15.78 -24.16 17.26
C PRO A 74 15.34 -25.49 17.90
N PHE A 75 15.13 -26.50 17.07
CA PHE A 75 14.75 -27.87 17.42
C PHE A 75 15.83 -28.88 16.96
N PRO A 76 16.90 -29.06 17.74
CA PRO A 76 17.85 -30.16 17.55
C PRO A 76 17.26 -31.51 18.01
N LYS A 77 17.88 -32.62 17.60
CA LYS A 77 17.44 -33.99 17.93
C LYS A 77 17.22 -34.24 19.43
N GLU A 78 18.05 -33.65 20.29
CA GLU A 78 17.95 -33.78 21.74
C GLU A 78 16.69 -33.12 22.31
N LEU A 79 16.30 -31.94 21.79
CA LEU A 79 15.03 -31.30 22.17
C LEU A 79 13.86 -32.09 21.62
N ILE A 80 13.89 -32.48 20.34
CA ILE A 80 12.83 -33.28 19.70
C ILE A 80 12.59 -34.59 20.45
N GLY A 81 13.63 -35.24 20.97
CA GLY A 81 13.53 -36.45 21.79
C GLY A 81 12.83 -36.24 23.14
N ARG A 82 12.78 -35.01 23.66
CA ARG A 82 12.17 -34.66 24.96
C ARG A 82 10.72 -34.14 24.86
N LEU A 83 10.10 -34.16 23.67
CA LEU A 83 8.74 -33.65 23.44
C LEU A 83 7.75 -34.78 23.10
N PRO A 84 7.37 -35.65 24.05
CA PRO A 84 6.62 -36.89 23.78
C PRO A 84 5.26 -36.65 23.11
N ASN A 85 4.57 -35.56 23.45
CA ASN A 85 3.22 -35.26 22.96
C ASN A 85 3.18 -34.66 21.54
N LEU A 86 4.31 -34.21 21.00
CA LEU A 86 4.41 -33.48 19.74
C LEU A 86 4.01 -34.35 18.53
N LYS A 87 3.09 -33.82 17.70
CA LYS A 87 2.49 -34.49 16.53
C LYS A 87 2.59 -33.67 15.24
N LEU A 88 2.77 -32.35 15.31
CA LEU A 88 2.91 -31.46 14.16
C LEU A 88 3.82 -30.27 14.50
N LEU A 89 4.72 -29.90 13.59
CA LEU A 89 5.48 -28.65 13.67
C LEU A 89 5.20 -27.76 12.45
N LEU A 90 4.85 -26.51 12.68
CA LEU A 90 4.62 -25.52 11.63
C LEU A 90 5.66 -24.40 11.73
N SER A 91 6.49 -24.24 10.71
CA SER A 91 7.53 -23.21 10.65
C SER A 91 7.10 -22.07 9.74
N THR A 92 7.30 -20.81 10.17
CA THR A 92 7.19 -19.70 9.22
C THR A 92 8.37 -19.75 8.22
N GLY A 93 8.08 -19.73 6.92
CA GLY A 93 9.06 -19.88 5.85
C GLY A 93 9.44 -21.33 5.55
N LEU A 94 9.50 -21.69 4.27
CA LEU A 94 9.92 -23.01 3.73
C LEU A 94 11.31 -23.51 4.15
N ARG A 95 12.16 -22.68 4.76
CA ARG A 95 13.56 -23.03 5.07
C ARG A 95 13.96 -22.50 6.44
N ASN A 96 14.10 -23.41 7.38
CA ASN A 96 14.48 -23.16 8.76
C ASN A 96 15.66 -24.07 9.14
N LYS A 97 16.86 -23.49 9.29
CA LYS A 97 18.07 -24.23 9.68
C LYS A 97 18.11 -24.62 11.17
N GLY A 98 17.14 -24.15 11.96
CA GLY A 98 17.00 -24.56 13.36
C GLY A 98 16.39 -25.95 13.54
N LEU A 99 15.82 -26.56 12.50
CA LEU A 99 15.08 -27.82 12.60
C LEU A 99 15.90 -29.03 12.15
N ASP A 100 16.04 -30.03 13.01
CA ASP A 100 16.54 -31.36 12.65
C ASP A 100 15.42 -32.17 11.98
N LEU A 101 15.19 -31.91 10.69
CA LEU A 101 14.18 -32.61 9.88
C LEU A 101 14.34 -34.15 9.89
N PRO A 102 15.56 -34.73 9.86
CA PRO A 102 15.75 -36.16 10.12
C PRO A 102 15.18 -36.63 11.46
N ALA A 103 15.39 -35.91 12.56
CA ALA A 103 14.84 -36.27 13.87
C ALA A 103 13.30 -36.13 13.97
N PHE A 104 12.69 -35.18 13.25
CA PHE A 104 11.23 -35.13 13.11
C PHE A 104 10.70 -36.34 12.33
N LYS A 105 11.36 -36.69 11.22
CA LYS A 105 11.02 -37.84 10.38
C LYS A 105 11.20 -39.19 11.08
N ASP A 106 12.28 -39.36 11.85
CA ASP A 106 12.52 -40.52 12.72
C ASP A 106 11.37 -40.76 13.72
N ARG A 107 10.64 -39.70 14.09
CA ARG A 107 9.46 -39.75 14.98
C ARG A 107 8.11 -39.78 14.25
N GLY A 108 8.09 -39.68 12.92
CA GLY A 108 6.85 -39.55 12.15
C GLY A 108 6.08 -38.25 12.39
N ILE A 109 6.77 -37.17 12.79
CA ILE A 109 6.17 -35.86 13.03
C ILE A 109 6.25 -35.04 11.73
N PRO A 110 5.13 -34.75 11.04
CA PRO A 110 5.13 -33.88 9.88
C PRO A 110 5.61 -32.46 10.22
N VAL A 111 6.32 -31.86 9.28
CA VAL A 111 6.78 -30.47 9.32
C VAL A 111 6.30 -29.76 8.07
N ALA A 112 5.63 -28.61 8.22
CA ALA A 112 5.23 -27.76 7.09
C ALA A 112 5.71 -26.32 7.25
N GLY A 113 6.03 -25.69 6.11
CA GLY A 113 6.42 -24.29 6.05
C GLY A 113 5.25 -23.34 5.84
N THR A 114 5.53 -22.04 5.83
CA THR A 114 4.71 -21.03 5.16
C THR A 114 5.45 -20.48 3.95
N VAL A 115 4.72 -20.03 2.93
CA VAL A 115 5.27 -19.22 1.85
C VAL A 115 4.97 -17.74 2.06
N ASP A 116 5.72 -16.89 1.39
CA ASP A 116 5.62 -15.44 1.49
C ASP A 116 4.48 -14.94 0.57
N LYS A 117 3.22 -15.27 0.93
CA LYS A 117 2.02 -14.95 0.12
C LYS A 117 1.85 -13.44 -0.10
N ALA A 118 2.33 -12.61 0.83
CA ALA A 118 2.38 -11.16 0.69
C ALA A 118 3.22 -10.72 -0.53
N THR A 119 4.41 -11.30 -0.73
CA THR A 119 5.27 -10.93 -1.87
C THR A 119 4.84 -11.50 -3.23
N VAL A 120 3.94 -12.48 -3.30
CA VAL A 120 3.52 -13.12 -4.58
C VAL A 120 2.88 -12.12 -5.54
N ASN A 121 2.14 -11.13 -5.02
CA ASN A 121 1.46 -10.10 -5.81
C ASN A 121 2.10 -8.70 -5.68
N GLN A 122 3.21 -8.55 -4.95
CA GLN A 122 3.87 -7.25 -4.74
C GLN A 122 5.10 -7.09 -5.65
N THR A 123 5.04 -6.11 -6.54
CA THR A 123 6.17 -5.63 -7.37
C THR A 123 7.16 -4.78 -6.54
N GLY A 124 7.65 -5.35 -5.42
CA GLY A 124 8.34 -4.61 -4.37
C GLY A 124 9.69 -5.16 -3.94
N THR A 125 10.45 -4.33 -3.23
CA THR A 125 11.67 -4.74 -2.53
C THR A 125 11.29 -5.40 -1.19
N ASN A 126 11.77 -6.63 -0.95
CA ASN A 126 11.50 -7.37 0.29
C ASN A 126 11.92 -6.63 1.58
N SER A 127 11.21 -6.88 2.68
CA SER A 127 11.41 -6.26 4.00
C SER A 127 12.88 -6.28 4.47
N THR A 128 13.63 -7.37 4.28
CA THR A 128 15.03 -7.48 4.75
C THR A 128 15.96 -6.52 4.01
N THR A 129 15.74 -6.30 2.71
CA THR A 129 16.46 -5.26 1.98
C THR A 129 16.05 -3.88 2.48
N GLN A 130 14.74 -3.60 2.64
CA GLN A 130 14.26 -2.29 3.12
C GLN A 130 14.89 -1.94 4.48
N HIS A 131 14.85 -2.86 5.43
CA HIS A 131 15.45 -2.71 6.77
C HIS A 131 16.96 -2.49 6.70
N CYS A 132 17.68 -3.22 5.85
CA CYS A 132 19.12 -3.03 5.64
C CYS A 132 19.45 -1.63 5.08
N VAL A 133 18.67 -1.13 4.12
CA VAL A 133 18.80 0.24 3.58
C VAL A 133 18.49 1.27 4.67
N THR A 134 17.43 1.06 5.46
CA THR A 134 17.06 1.93 6.59
C THR A 134 18.16 2.00 7.65
N LEU A 135 18.82 0.89 7.99
CA LEU A 135 19.94 0.86 8.94
C LEU A 135 21.18 1.60 8.39
N ILE A 136 21.51 1.42 7.11
CA ILE A 136 22.59 2.16 6.43
C ILE A 136 22.34 3.67 6.55
N LEU A 137 21.14 4.12 6.15
CA LEU A 137 20.79 5.54 6.12
C LEU A 137 20.67 6.12 7.53
N SER A 138 20.07 5.39 8.47
CA SER A 138 19.90 5.84 9.86
C SER A 138 21.24 6.07 10.56
N LEU A 139 22.20 5.15 10.36
CA LEU A 139 23.56 5.29 10.91
C LEU A 139 24.37 6.38 10.18
N ALA A 140 24.28 6.46 8.85
CA ALA A 140 24.96 7.50 8.07
C ALA A 140 24.44 8.91 8.40
N ARG A 141 23.12 9.05 8.60
CA ARG A 141 22.44 10.32 8.86
C ARG A 141 22.21 10.62 10.35
N ASN A 142 22.87 9.89 11.26
CA ASN A 142 22.81 10.07 12.71
C ASN A 142 21.39 9.96 13.34
N ILE A 143 20.37 9.48 12.63
CA ILE A 143 18.93 9.66 12.94
C ILE A 143 18.57 9.31 14.40
N ALA A 144 18.94 8.12 14.88
CA ALA A 144 18.61 7.70 16.25
C ALA A 144 19.36 8.48 17.34
N ALA A 145 20.52 9.07 17.02
CA ALA A 145 21.28 9.91 17.94
C ALA A 145 20.76 11.35 17.97
N ASP A 146 20.34 11.90 16.82
CA ASP A 146 19.77 13.24 16.75
C ASP A 146 18.33 13.28 17.28
N ASP A 147 17.54 12.21 17.10
CA ASP A 147 16.24 12.02 17.77
C ASP A 147 16.39 12.03 19.31
N LEU A 148 17.35 11.27 19.83
CA LEU A 148 17.68 11.28 21.26
C LEU A 148 18.18 12.66 21.72
N ALA A 149 18.96 13.36 20.89
CA ALA A 149 19.47 14.69 21.20
C ALA A 149 18.33 15.72 21.34
N VAL A 150 17.39 15.76 20.39
CA VAL A 150 16.19 16.62 20.44
C VAL A 150 15.33 16.31 21.66
N LYS A 151 15.09 15.03 21.94
CA LYS A 151 14.37 14.58 23.16
C LYS A 151 15.12 14.89 24.46
N SER A 152 16.42 15.16 24.39
CA SER A 152 17.28 15.58 25.51
C SER A 152 17.48 17.11 25.59
N GLY A 153 16.80 17.90 24.75
CA GLY A 153 16.89 19.37 24.76
C GLY A 153 18.10 19.96 24.00
N LEU A 154 18.79 19.16 23.18
CA LEU A 154 19.82 19.63 22.24
C LEU A 154 19.19 19.87 20.85
N TRP A 155 19.80 20.67 19.99
CA TRP A 155 19.26 20.97 18.66
C TRP A 155 20.08 20.42 17.49
N GLN A 156 21.39 20.58 17.53
CA GLN A 156 22.34 20.04 16.53
C GLN A 156 23.57 19.51 17.28
N THR A 157 24.05 18.31 16.91
CA THR A 157 25.14 17.63 17.65
C THR A 157 26.39 17.38 16.83
N ASP A 158 26.28 16.64 15.72
CA ASP A 158 27.41 16.14 14.93
C ASP A 158 27.03 15.97 13.45
N VAL A 159 28.02 15.98 12.57
CA VAL A 159 27.84 16.04 11.12
C VAL A 159 27.55 14.64 10.55
N ALA A 160 26.42 14.51 9.87
CA ALA A 160 26.03 13.32 9.12
C ALA A 160 27.01 12.97 7.97
N MET A 161 27.10 11.69 7.61
CA MET A 161 27.80 11.24 6.41
C MET A 161 26.86 11.23 5.20
N GLY A 162 27.19 12.03 4.18
CA GLY A 162 26.60 11.86 2.84
C GLY A 162 27.15 10.60 2.14
N VAL A 163 26.27 9.85 1.48
CA VAL A 163 26.59 8.55 0.84
C VAL A 163 26.93 8.64 -0.65
N THR A 164 26.48 9.69 -1.35
CA THR A 164 26.67 9.82 -2.80
C THR A 164 28.13 9.89 -3.21
N GLY A 165 28.50 9.19 -4.28
CA GLY A 165 29.87 9.04 -4.77
C GLY A 165 30.76 8.12 -3.93
N LYS A 166 30.29 7.62 -2.77
CA LYS A 166 31.06 6.70 -1.92
C LYS A 166 30.95 5.24 -2.38
N THR A 167 31.79 4.39 -1.80
CA THR A 167 31.85 2.96 -2.15
C THR A 167 30.99 2.12 -1.20
N PHE A 168 30.02 1.38 -1.77
CA PHE A 168 29.25 0.34 -1.09
C PHE A 168 29.90 -1.03 -1.33
N GLY A 169 30.36 -1.67 -0.25
CA GLY A 169 31.00 -2.99 -0.27
C GLY A 169 30.03 -4.10 0.13
N VAL A 170 29.83 -5.08 -0.74
CA VAL A 170 28.89 -6.19 -0.54
C VAL A 170 29.64 -7.49 -0.25
N VAL A 171 29.58 -7.96 1.00
CA VAL A 171 29.96 -9.33 1.35
C VAL A 171 28.78 -10.24 1.01
N GLY A 172 28.81 -10.88 -0.16
CA GLY A 172 27.78 -11.80 -0.64
C GLY A 172 26.79 -11.21 -1.64
N LEU A 173 27.14 -11.22 -2.93
CA LEU A 173 26.26 -10.79 -4.03
C LEU A 173 25.19 -11.87 -4.39
N GLY A 174 24.34 -12.22 -3.42
CA GLY A 174 23.12 -13.02 -3.58
C GLY A 174 21.86 -12.14 -3.65
N ARG A 175 20.65 -12.73 -3.64
CA ARG A 175 19.36 -12.00 -3.83
C ARG A 175 19.24 -10.71 -3.00
N LEU A 176 19.52 -10.77 -1.70
CA LEU A 176 19.45 -9.59 -0.81
C LEU A 176 20.59 -8.60 -1.08
N GLY A 177 21.82 -9.10 -1.33
CA GLY A 177 22.97 -8.25 -1.63
C GLY A 177 22.83 -7.50 -2.95
N VAL A 178 22.32 -8.16 -4.00
CA VAL A 178 21.98 -7.55 -5.30
C VAL A 178 20.88 -6.50 -5.15
N SER A 179 19.79 -6.83 -4.46
CA SER A 179 18.68 -5.92 -4.19
C SER A 179 19.13 -4.67 -3.40
N THR A 180 19.97 -4.85 -2.38
CA THR A 180 20.56 -3.73 -1.60
C THR A 180 21.53 -2.91 -2.45
N ALA A 181 22.40 -3.56 -3.23
CA ALA A 181 23.37 -2.92 -4.11
C ALA A 181 22.71 -2.07 -5.21
N LYS A 182 21.63 -2.57 -5.82
CA LYS A 182 20.83 -1.83 -6.80
C LYS A 182 20.32 -0.52 -6.22
N ILE A 183 19.79 -0.55 -4.99
CA ILE A 183 19.26 0.66 -4.32
C ILE A 183 20.41 1.63 -3.98
N MET A 184 21.50 1.13 -3.39
CA MET A 184 22.68 1.97 -3.08
C MET A 184 23.27 2.62 -4.34
N HIS A 185 23.29 1.92 -5.47
CA HIS A 185 23.74 2.46 -6.74
C HIS A 185 22.74 3.48 -7.33
N VAL A 186 21.52 3.05 -7.62
CA VAL A 186 20.54 3.81 -8.42
C VAL A 186 19.93 4.98 -7.64
N ALA A 187 19.55 4.78 -6.37
CA ALA A 187 18.87 5.82 -5.59
C ALA A 187 19.83 6.77 -4.86
N PHE A 188 21.04 6.31 -4.54
CA PHE A 188 22.01 7.07 -3.72
C PHE A 188 23.30 7.43 -4.44
N GLY A 189 23.55 6.90 -5.65
CA GLY A 189 24.74 7.22 -6.46
C GLY A 189 26.03 6.64 -5.87
N MET A 190 25.98 5.45 -5.26
CA MET A 190 27.16 4.76 -4.74
C MET A 190 27.85 3.89 -5.79
N ASN A 191 29.18 3.78 -5.69
CA ASN A 191 29.98 2.82 -6.44
C ASN A 191 29.86 1.45 -5.77
N VAL A 192 29.46 0.40 -6.48
CA VAL A 192 29.29 -0.93 -5.88
C VAL A 192 30.50 -1.81 -6.15
N ILE A 193 31.11 -2.31 -5.08
CA ILE A 193 32.09 -3.40 -5.11
C ILE A 193 31.54 -4.60 -4.33
N ALA A 194 31.87 -5.81 -4.76
CA ALA A 194 31.33 -7.04 -4.19
C ALA A 194 32.37 -8.14 -4.09
N TRP A 195 32.25 -8.97 -3.04
CA TRP A 195 33.07 -10.17 -2.85
C TRP A 195 32.22 -11.32 -2.30
N SER A 196 32.51 -12.52 -2.77
CA SER A 196 32.26 -13.77 -2.05
C SER A 196 33.30 -14.81 -2.51
N THR A 197 33.40 -15.94 -1.81
CA THR A 197 34.44 -16.97 -2.05
C THR A 197 34.59 -17.40 -3.51
N ASN A 198 33.50 -17.41 -4.27
CA ASN A 198 33.45 -17.86 -5.66
C ASN A 198 32.86 -16.80 -6.62
N LEU A 199 32.91 -15.50 -6.27
CA LEU A 199 32.40 -14.44 -7.14
C LEU A 199 33.43 -14.10 -8.23
N THR A 200 33.05 -14.25 -9.49
CA THR A 200 33.79 -13.71 -10.65
C THR A 200 33.12 -12.41 -11.15
N GLN A 201 33.81 -11.66 -12.02
CA GLN A 201 33.26 -10.42 -12.58
C GLN A 201 32.04 -10.71 -13.48
N GLU A 202 32.11 -11.74 -14.32
CA GLU A 202 31.02 -12.18 -15.18
C GLU A 202 29.77 -12.57 -14.37
N ALA A 203 29.97 -13.22 -13.21
CA ALA A 203 28.92 -13.59 -12.27
C ALA A 203 28.40 -12.42 -11.41
N ALA A 204 29.01 -11.23 -11.50
CA ALA A 204 28.48 -9.97 -10.99
C ALA A 204 27.76 -9.19 -12.11
N ASP A 205 28.29 -9.20 -13.33
CA ASP A 205 27.72 -8.51 -14.50
C ASP A 205 26.40 -9.12 -14.96
N GLU A 206 26.27 -10.45 -15.01
CA GLU A 206 24.96 -11.08 -15.31
C GLU A 206 23.91 -10.75 -14.24
N LYS A 207 24.31 -10.43 -13.00
CA LYS A 207 23.38 -9.96 -11.95
C LYS A 207 23.02 -8.48 -12.09
N ALA A 208 23.97 -7.63 -12.49
CA ALA A 208 23.69 -6.24 -12.83
C ALA A 208 22.70 -6.19 -14.00
N LYS A 209 22.98 -6.91 -15.07
CA LYS A 209 22.14 -7.08 -16.27
C LYS A 209 20.75 -7.65 -15.96
N ALA A 210 20.64 -8.67 -15.10
CA ALA A 210 19.34 -9.20 -14.66
C ALA A 210 18.48 -8.19 -13.88
N GLU A 211 19.13 -7.20 -13.23
CA GLU A 211 18.45 -6.08 -12.57
C GLU A 211 18.18 -4.88 -13.48
N GLY A 212 18.54 -4.95 -14.77
CA GLY A 212 18.43 -3.85 -15.74
C GLY A 212 19.57 -2.82 -15.67
N LEU A 213 20.69 -3.15 -15.03
CA LEU A 213 21.85 -2.28 -14.85
C LEU A 213 22.96 -2.57 -15.89
N PRO A 214 23.81 -1.59 -16.23
CA PRO A 214 24.97 -1.81 -17.09
C PRO A 214 25.96 -2.86 -16.57
N VAL A 215 26.67 -3.48 -17.52
CA VAL A 215 27.88 -4.27 -17.25
C VAL A 215 28.92 -3.37 -16.57
N GLY A 216 29.61 -3.88 -15.55
CA GLY A 216 30.56 -3.15 -14.72
C GLY A 216 29.94 -2.43 -13.51
N THR A 217 28.61 -2.31 -13.41
CA THR A 217 27.94 -1.66 -12.26
C THR A 217 28.23 -2.35 -10.93
N PHE A 218 28.35 -3.69 -10.93
CA PHE A 218 28.77 -4.48 -9.78
C PHE A 218 30.20 -4.99 -10.01
N LYS A 219 31.21 -4.32 -9.44
CA LYS A 219 32.60 -4.76 -9.57
C LYS A 219 32.91 -5.90 -8.61
N ALA A 220 33.29 -7.07 -9.12
CA ALA A 220 33.89 -8.12 -8.31
C ALA A 220 35.32 -7.70 -7.92
N VAL A 221 35.63 -7.76 -6.62
CA VAL A 221 36.91 -7.29 -6.06
C VAL A 221 37.57 -8.35 -5.18
N SER A 222 38.85 -8.17 -4.86
CA SER A 222 39.49 -8.99 -3.83
C SER A 222 38.89 -8.70 -2.44
N ARG A 223 39.02 -9.65 -1.50
CA ARG A 223 38.59 -9.46 -0.10
C ARG A 223 39.30 -8.26 0.55
N GLU A 224 40.59 -8.10 0.29
CA GLU A 224 41.40 -6.99 0.81
C GLU A 224 40.97 -5.64 0.22
N GLU A 225 40.71 -5.57 -1.08
CA GLU A 225 40.16 -4.38 -1.75
C GLU A 225 38.76 -4.04 -1.20
N LEU A 226 37.91 -5.04 -0.92
CA LEU A 226 36.58 -4.82 -0.35
C LEU A 226 36.65 -4.09 1.00
N PHE A 227 37.41 -4.62 1.96
CA PHE A 227 37.49 -4.03 3.30
C PHE A 227 38.26 -2.69 3.30
N SER A 228 39.31 -2.54 2.50
CA SER A 228 40.10 -1.30 2.45
C SER A 228 39.43 -0.14 1.70
N THR A 229 38.56 -0.41 0.72
CA THR A 229 37.98 0.64 -0.14
C THR A 229 36.50 0.95 0.14
N ALA A 230 35.75 0.09 0.83
CA ALA A 230 34.37 0.38 1.20
C ALA A 230 34.24 1.56 2.21
N ASP A 231 33.26 2.44 1.99
CA ASP A 231 32.82 3.44 2.97
C ASP A 231 31.58 2.96 3.74
N VAL A 232 30.80 2.05 3.15
CA VAL A 232 29.73 1.30 3.82
C VAL A 232 29.89 -0.16 3.39
N LEU A 233 30.07 -1.07 4.34
CA LEU A 233 30.26 -2.50 4.08
C LEU A 233 29.11 -3.30 4.70
N SER A 234 28.42 -4.11 3.89
CA SER A 234 27.21 -4.84 4.30
C SER A 234 27.30 -6.34 4.04
N VAL A 235 26.78 -7.13 4.98
CA VAL A 235 26.88 -8.60 5.00
C VAL A 235 25.56 -9.27 4.58
N HIS A 236 25.63 -10.05 3.50
CA HIS A 236 24.52 -10.73 2.83
C HIS A 236 24.84 -12.21 2.50
N ILE A 237 25.53 -12.92 3.41
CA ILE A 237 25.94 -14.33 3.27
C ILE A 237 25.15 -15.24 4.22
N VAL A 238 24.79 -16.44 3.73
CA VAL A 238 24.14 -17.49 4.53
C VAL A 238 25.13 -18.09 5.54
N LEU A 239 24.72 -18.20 6.81
CA LEU A 239 25.53 -18.86 7.85
C LEU A 239 25.65 -20.37 7.59
N SER A 240 26.89 -20.87 7.75
CA SER A 240 27.34 -22.26 7.62
C SER A 240 28.67 -22.39 8.35
N ASP A 241 29.19 -23.61 8.52
CA ASP A 241 30.49 -23.83 9.18
C ASP A 241 31.66 -23.18 8.43
N ARG A 242 31.50 -22.98 7.11
CA ARG A 242 32.47 -22.26 6.25
C ARG A 242 32.35 -20.74 6.29
N SER A 243 31.28 -20.21 6.88
CA SER A 243 31.02 -18.76 6.98
C SER A 243 30.85 -18.27 8.43
N ARG A 244 30.96 -19.15 9.43
CA ARG A 244 31.04 -18.77 10.85
C ARG A 244 32.40 -18.11 11.13
N GLY A 245 32.40 -16.95 11.77
CA GLY A 245 33.61 -16.15 12.01
C GLY A 245 34.30 -15.68 10.72
N LEU A 246 33.56 -15.58 9.61
CA LEU A 246 34.11 -15.22 8.29
C LEU A 246 34.81 -13.86 8.32
N ILE A 247 34.27 -12.90 9.07
CA ILE A 247 34.82 -11.55 9.26
C ILE A 247 35.43 -11.46 10.66
N ASN A 248 36.70 -11.07 10.75
CA ASN A 248 37.49 -11.05 11.98
C ASN A 248 38.35 -9.78 12.09
N ALA A 249 39.20 -9.69 13.13
CA ALA A 249 40.06 -8.54 13.41
C ALA A 249 40.93 -8.10 12.22
N ASP A 250 41.45 -9.02 11.40
CA ASP A 250 42.27 -8.68 10.22
C ASP A 250 41.45 -7.89 9.18
N ASP A 251 40.24 -8.35 8.86
CA ASP A 251 39.32 -7.66 7.95
C ASP A 251 38.91 -6.29 8.48
N LEU A 252 38.49 -6.25 9.75
CA LEU A 252 38.00 -5.04 10.40
C LEU A 252 39.10 -3.99 10.58
N SER A 253 40.35 -4.41 10.76
CA SER A 253 41.51 -3.51 10.84
C SER A 253 41.85 -2.81 9.52
N LYS A 254 41.42 -3.37 8.38
CA LYS A 254 41.64 -2.81 7.04
C LYS A 254 40.59 -1.77 6.66
N MET A 255 39.47 -1.71 7.39
CA MET A 255 38.40 -0.74 7.12
C MET A 255 38.85 0.70 7.37
N LYS A 256 38.36 1.63 6.54
CA LYS A 256 38.57 3.06 6.74
C LYS A 256 38.01 3.49 8.11
N LYS A 257 38.71 4.38 8.81
CA LYS A 257 38.16 5.04 10.02
C LYS A 257 36.85 5.79 9.79
N SER A 258 36.54 6.15 8.55
CA SER A 258 35.27 6.77 8.14
C SER A 258 34.15 5.77 7.83
N ALA A 259 34.43 4.46 7.76
CA ALA A 259 33.50 3.48 7.23
C ALA A 259 32.39 3.06 8.22
N LEU A 260 31.28 2.57 7.66
CA LEU A 260 30.18 1.94 8.39
C LEU A 260 30.16 0.43 8.12
N PHE A 261 29.93 -0.39 9.16
CA PHE A 261 29.77 -1.83 9.06
C PHE A 261 28.32 -2.24 9.32
N ILE A 262 27.72 -3.09 8.47
CA ILE A 262 26.30 -3.43 8.52
C ILE A 262 26.10 -4.96 8.47
N ASN A 263 25.33 -5.53 9.41
CA ASN A 263 24.95 -6.94 9.36
C ASN A 263 23.45 -7.13 9.65
N THR A 264 22.72 -7.59 8.64
CA THR A 264 21.32 -8.02 8.69
C THR A 264 21.16 -9.50 8.32
N SER A 265 22.27 -10.26 8.26
CA SER A 265 22.28 -11.68 7.90
C SER A 265 22.19 -12.58 9.13
N ARG A 266 23.31 -12.83 9.83
CA ARG A 266 23.38 -13.58 11.09
C ARG A 266 24.59 -13.07 11.90
N GLY A 267 24.47 -12.94 13.22
CA GLY A 267 25.58 -12.46 14.08
C GLY A 267 26.87 -13.27 13.92
N PRO A 268 26.84 -14.62 14.00
CA PRO A 268 28.05 -15.46 13.94
C PRO A 268 28.82 -15.46 12.61
N LEU A 269 28.44 -14.66 11.61
CA LEU A 269 29.27 -14.37 10.44
C LEU A 269 30.48 -13.49 10.79
N VAL A 270 30.42 -12.78 11.91
CA VAL A 270 31.48 -11.92 12.44
C VAL A 270 31.99 -12.50 13.76
N VAL A 271 33.30 -12.37 14.02
CA VAL A 271 33.85 -12.59 15.36
C VAL A 271 33.44 -11.40 16.23
N GLU A 272 32.38 -11.59 17.02
CA GLU A 272 31.75 -10.55 17.85
C GLU A 272 32.73 -9.79 18.75
N LYS A 273 33.68 -10.52 19.38
CA LYS A 273 34.74 -9.90 20.19
C LYS A 273 35.61 -8.93 19.37
N ASP A 274 35.99 -9.32 18.16
CA ASP A 274 36.85 -8.50 17.30
C ASP A 274 36.12 -7.22 16.86
N LEU A 275 34.82 -7.34 16.56
CA LEU A 275 33.97 -6.20 16.23
C LEU A 275 33.79 -5.26 17.43
N LEU A 276 33.46 -5.78 18.61
CA LEU A 276 33.38 -5.00 19.86
C LEU A 276 34.70 -4.29 20.16
N ASP A 277 35.84 -4.97 20.03
CA ASP A 277 37.16 -4.41 20.29
C ASP A 277 37.61 -3.37 19.25
N VAL A 278 37.11 -3.44 18.00
CA VAL A 278 37.32 -2.40 16.97
C VAL A 278 36.43 -1.17 17.24
N LEU A 279 35.16 -1.39 17.61
CA LEU A 279 34.22 -0.31 17.93
C LEU A 279 34.62 0.46 19.18
N LYS A 280 35.09 -0.24 20.23
CA LYS A 280 35.65 0.36 21.46
C LYS A 280 36.89 1.23 21.23
N LYS A 281 37.61 1.04 20.11
CA LYS A 281 38.83 1.77 19.76
C LYS A 281 38.61 2.87 18.71
N GLY A 282 37.36 3.08 18.25
CA GLY A 282 37.07 4.02 17.17
C GLY A 282 37.71 3.62 15.84
N GLY A 283 37.90 2.31 15.59
CA GLY A 283 38.58 1.82 14.40
C GLY A 283 37.81 2.09 13.09
N ILE A 284 36.48 2.17 13.18
CA ILE A 284 35.55 2.56 12.11
C ILE A 284 34.58 3.63 12.62
N ARG A 285 33.84 4.32 11.76
CA ARG A 285 32.91 5.40 12.16
C ARG A 285 31.70 4.85 12.92
N GLY A 286 31.19 3.69 12.50
CA GLY A 286 30.09 3.04 13.22
C GLY A 286 29.68 1.67 12.69
N CYS A 287 28.76 1.05 13.40
CA CYS A 287 28.17 -0.25 13.04
C CYS A 287 26.64 -0.24 13.21
N ALA A 288 25.92 -0.93 12.32
CA ALA A 288 24.50 -1.26 12.48
C ALA A 288 24.29 -2.78 12.46
N LEU A 289 23.64 -3.32 13.49
CA LEU A 289 23.34 -4.74 13.63
C LEU A 289 21.84 -4.96 13.82
N ASP A 290 21.28 -5.88 13.04
CA ASP A 290 19.95 -6.45 13.31
C ASP A 290 20.04 -7.83 13.98
N VAL A 291 21.23 -8.42 14.07
CA VAL A 291 21.45 -9.84 14.38
C VAL A 291 22.66 -10.06 15.28
N PHE A 292 22.56 -11.02 16.20
CA PHE A 292 23.52 -11.26 17.28
C PHE A 292 23.97 -12.74 17.34
N ASN A 293 24.93 -13.05 18.21
CA ASN A 293 25.37 -14.44 18.44
C ASN A 293 24.34 -15.24 19.24
N LEU A 294 23.88 -14.65 20.34
CA LEU A 294 22.83 -15.16 21.21
C LEU A 294 21.62 -14.23 21.14
N GLU A 295 20.47 -14.81 20.78
CA GLU A 295 19.19 -14.13 20.68
C GLU A 295 18.17 -14.90 21.54
N PRO A 296 17.34 -14.22 22.37
CA PRO A 296 17.31 -12.77 22.62
C PRO A 296 18.60 -12.23 23.27
N LEU A 297 18.97 -11.00 22.91
CA LEU A 297 20.20 -10.35 23.38
C LEU A 297 20.21 -10.21 24.93
N PRO A 298 21.19 -10.78 25.66
CA PRO A 298 21.25 -10.71 27.13
C PRO A 298 21.20 -9.28 27.68
N VAL A 299 20.61 -9.10 28.87
CA VAL A 299 20.37 -7.78 29.48
C VAL A 299 21.64 -7.06 29.90
N ASP A 300 22.71 -7.82 30.15
CA ASP A 300 24.06 -7.43 30.53
C ASP A 300 25.04 -7.39 29.35
N SER A 301 24.58 -7.67 28.13
CA SER A 301 25.42 -7.67 26.92
C SER A 301 26.02 -6.29 26.64
N GLU A 302 27.34 -6.24 26.36
CA GLU A 302 28.09 -5.01 26.06
C GLU A 302 27.48 -4.20 24.89
N TRP A 303 26.78 -4.86 23.97
CA TRP A 303 25.99 -4.21 22.92
C TRP A 303 25.01 -3.15 23.45
N ARG A 304 24.41 -3.37 24.62
CA ARG A 304 23.43 -2.47 25.27
C ARG A 304 24.06 -1.22 25.94
N SER A 305 25.38 -1.03 25.84
CA SER A 305 26.08 0.13 26.42
C SER A 305 25.57 1.46 25.87
N THR A 306 25.47 2.48 26.74
CA THR A 306 25.14 3.87 26.36
C THR A 306 26.34 4.69 25.90
N GLU A 307 27.55 4.12 25.92
CA GLU A 307 28.80 4.86 25.68
C GLU A 307 29.31 4.77 24.23
N TRP A 308 28.51 4.21 23.33
CA TRP A 308 28.76 4.23 21.89
C TRP A 308 28.72 5.66 21.34
N GLY A 309 29.63 6.01 20.44
CA GLY A 309 29.82 7.37 19.95
C GLY A 309 30.47 8.36 20.94
N ARG A 310 30.87 7.92 22.15
CA ARG A 310 31.53 8.74 23.18
C ARG A 310 32.97 8.30 23.42
N ASP A 311 33.80 9.20 23.95
CA ASP A 311 35.24 9.00 24.22
C ASP A 311 36.05 8.47 23.02
N GLY A 312 35.62 8.75 21.79
CA GLY A 312 36.22 8.22 20.57
C GLY A 312 35.81 6.79 20.20
N ARG A 313 34.87 6.16 20.92
CA ARG A 313 34.23 4.90 20.50
C ARG A 313 33.37 5.15 19.25
N SER A 314 33.30 4.14 18.38
CA SER A 314 32.43 4.14 17.21
C SER A 314 30.95 4.28 17.59
N ARG A 315 30.14 4.85 16.69
CA ARG A 315 28.66 4.87 16.83
C ARG A 315 28.10 3.45 16.61
N VAL A 316 27.08 3.06 17.35
CA VAL A 316 26.41 1.75 17.18
C VAL A 316 24.90 1.95 17.12
N LEU A 317 24.25 1.28 16.17
CA LEU A 317 22.81 1.24 15.98
C LEU A 317 22.34 -0.23 16.01
N LEU A 318 21.35 -0.54 16.83
CA LEU A 318 20.89 -1.92 17.05
C LEU A 318 19.39 -2.04 16.82
N THR A 319 18.96 -3.13 16.17
CA THR A 319 17.55 -3.53 16.06
C THR A 319 17.37 -5.02 16.40
N PRO A 320 16.24 -5.43 16.99
CA PRO A 320 16.06 -6.78 17.52
C PRO A 320 15.54 -7.78 16.46
N HIS A 321 16.37 -8.11 15.47
CA HIS A 321 16.07 -9.06 14.38
C HIS A 321 14.77 -8.75 13.64
N MET A 322 14.61 -7.47 13.29
CA MET A 322 13.41 -6.91 12.67
C MET A 322 13.38 -7.04 11.15
N GLY A 323 14.45 -7.52 10.50
CA GLY A 323 14.56 -7.62 9.05
C GLY A 323 13.57 -8.54 8.32
N TYR A 324 12.66 -9.23 9.02
CA TYR A 324 11.47 -9.87 8.42
C TYR A 324 10.18 -9.54 9.17
N VAL A 325 10.25 -8.66 10.18
CA VAL A 325 9.15 -8.33 11.08
C VAL A 325 8.37 -7.16 10.47
N GLU A 326 7.64 -7.49 9.42
CA GLU A 326 6.73 -6.62 8.67
C GLU A 326 5.31 -7.18 8.79
N GLU A 327 4.31 -6.30 8.80
CA GLU A 327 2.93 -6.63 9.20
C GLU A 327 2.26 -7.64 8.25
N GLY A 328 2.31 -7.40 6.94
CA GLY A 328 1.76 -8.31 5.94
C GLY A 328 2.45 -9.67 5.95
N THR A 329 3.78 -9.68 6.07
CA THR A 329 4.61 -10.88 6.17
C THR A 329 4.20 -11.75 7.37
N LEU A 330 4.09 -11.17 8.57
CA LEU A 330 3.72 -11.90 9.78
C LEU A 330 2.26 -12.36 9.78
N ASN A 331 1.32 -11.51 9.36
CA ASN A 331 -0.09 -11.89 9.27
C ASN A 331 -0.30 -13.03 8.28
N ALA A 332 0.30 -12.96 7.08
CA ALA A 332 0.20 -14.02 6.09
C ALA A 332 0.81 -15.35 6.58
N TRP A 333 1.86 -15.30 7.41
CA TRP A 333 2.43 -16.51 8.01
C TRP A 333 1.53 -17.11 9.11
N TYR A 334 0.99 -16.30 10.02
CA TYR A 334 0.09 -16.81 11.07
C TYR A 334 -1.23 -17.36 10.50
N GLU A 335 -1.76 -16.74 9.45
CA GLU A 335 -2.94 -17.25 8.73
C GLU A 335 -2.66 -18.65 8.11
N GLN A 336 -1.53 -18.81 7.41
CA GLN A 336 -1.12 -20.10 6.85
C GLN A 336 -0.87 -21.17 7.92
N GLN A 337 -0.35 -20.80 9.09
CA GLN A 337 -0.21 -21.76 10.21
C GLN A 337 -1.58 -22.19 10.75
N ALA A 338 -2.53 -21.26 10.93
CA ALA A 338 -3.88 -21.60 11.35
C ALA A 338 -4.62 -22.47 10.33
N ASP A 339 -4.46 -22.22 9.02
CA ASP A 339 -5.02 -23.07 7.96
C ASP A 339 -4.39 -24.46 7.90
N ASN A 340 -3.08 -24.58 8.13
CA ASN A 340 -2.43 -25.89 8.19
C ASN A 340 -2.88 -26.73 9.39
N ILE A 341 -3.27 -26.10 10.51
CA ILE A 341 -3.91 -26.80 11.63
C ILE A 341 -5.30 -27.33 11.23
N ARG A 342 -6.10 -26.54 10.51
CA ARG A 342 -7.42 -26.99 10.00
C ARG A 342 -7.27 -28.20 9.06
N ARG A 343 -6.39 -28.08 8.06
CA ARG A 343 -6.09 -29.15 7.09
C ARG A 343 -5.68 -30.45 7.78
N TRP A 344 -4.68 -30.37 8.66
CA TRP A 344 -4.17 -31.53 9.39
C TRP A 344 -5.23 -32.21 10.26
N GLN A 345 -6.12 -31.45 10.89
CA GLN A 345 -7.22 -31.99 11.69
C GLN A 345 -8.36 -32.59 10.83
N ALA A 346 -8.58 -32.08 9.62
CA ALA A 346 -9.50 -32.67 8.64
C ALA A 346 -8.95 -33.94 7.98
N GLY A 347 -7.62 -34.15 8.01
CA GLY A 347 -6.93 -35.20 7.26
C GLY A 347 -6.49 -34.76 5.85
N ASP A 348 -6.61 -33.47 5.53
CA ASP A 348 -6.15 -32.89 4.27
C ASP A 348 -4.63 -32.74 4.24
N ALA A 349 -4.07 -32.70 3.02
CA ALA A 349 -2.67 -32.38 2.82
C ALA A 349 -2.32 -30.96 3.32
N LEU A 350 -1.24 -30.88 4.11
CA LEU A 350 -0.63 -29.63 4.56
C LEU A 350 -0.20 -28.78 3.36
N ASP A 351 -0.62 -27.51 3.35
CA ASP A 351 -0.11 -26.51 2.40
C ASP A 351 1.39 -26.29 2.67
N ASN A 352 2.19 -26.21 1.61
CA ASN A 352 3.65 -25.97 1.68
C ASN A 352 4.46 -27.02 2.49
N CYS A 353 4.02 -28.28 2.47
CA CYS A 353 4.84 -29.44 2.87
C CYS A 353 5.48 -30.08 1.62
N ASP A 354 6.76 -30.47 1.69
CA ASP A 354 7.48 -31.15 0.60
C ASP A 354 7.52 -32.69 0.75
N GLU A 355 6.80 -33.25 1.74
CA GLU A 355 6.53 -34.68 1.87
C GLU A 355 5.49 -35.16 0.84
N ILE A 356 5.92 -35.20 -0.43
CA ILE A 356 5.17 -35.76 -1.56
C ILE A 356 4.64 -37.15 -1.19
N HIS A 357 3.32 -37.27 -1.08
CA HIS A 357 2.64 -38.56 -0.97
C HIS A 357 2.95 -39.38 -2.23
N PRO A 358 3.26 -40.69 -2.12
CA PRO A 358 3.91 -41.45 -3.19
C PRO A 358 2.97 -41.86 -4.33
N GLU A 359 2.49 -40.90 -5.11
CA GLU A 359 1.79 -41.12 -6.38
C GLU A 359 2.77 -41.62 -7.47
N CYS A 360 3.01 -42.93 -7.45
CA CYS A 360 3.85 -43.57 -8.45
C CYS A 360 3.18 -43.56 -9.83
N THR A 361 3.73 -42.78 -10.78
CA THR A 361 3.23 -42.71 -12.16
C THR A 361 3.21 -44.06 -12.90
N ASN A 362 4.01 -45.04 -12.48
CA ASN A 362 3.90 -46.41 -13.00
C ASN A 362 2.61 -47.13 -12.54
N CYS A 363 2.12 -46.89 -11.32
CA CYS A 363 0.89 -47.52 -10.83
C CYS A 363 -0.33 -47.07 -11.65
N MET A 364 -0.42 -45.77 -11.97
CA MET A 364 -1.42 -45.25 -12.93
C MET A 364 -1.22 -45.85 -14.33
N ARG A 365 0.02 -45.93 -14.82
CA ARG A 365 0.33 -46.42 -16.18
C ARG A 365 0.02 -47.91 -16.40
N PHE A 366 -0.05 -48.70 -15.32
CA PHE A 366 -0.37 -50.13 -15.36
C PHE A 366 -1.71 -50.49 -14.69
N SER A 367 -2.53 -49.49 -14.34
CA SER A 367 -3.84 -49.65 -13.66
C SER A 367 -3.78 -50.55 -12.41
N MET A 368 -2.68 -50.52 -11.67
CA MET A 368 -2.52 -51.29 -10.45
C MET A 368 -3.19 -50.54 -9.29
N LYS A 369 -4.05 -51.24 -8.54
CA LYS A 369 -4.70 -50.67 -7.35
C LYS A 369 -3.63 -50.34 -6.30
N CYS A 370 -3.64 -49.12 -5.77
CA CYS A 370 -2.71 -48.71 -4.71
C CYS A 370 -3.26 -49.15 -3.35
N ASP A 371 -2.58 -50.09 -2.69
CA ASP A 371 -3.01 -50.60 -1.37
C ASP A 371 -3.04 -49.51 -0.29
N TYR A 372 -2.29 -48.42 -0.49
CA TYR A 372 -2.25 -47.23 0.38
C TYR A 372 -3.55 -46.39 0.36
N LEU A 373 -4.44 -46.60 -0.62
CA LEU A 373 -5.71 -45.87 -0.79
C LEU A 373 -6.92 -46.80 -0.59
N SER A 374 -6.93 -47.57 0.50
CA SER A 374 -7.90 -48.65 0.75
C SER A 374 -8.82 -48.43 1.97
N ALA A 375 -9.38 -47.23 2.13
CA ALA A 375 -10.46 -46.97 3.10
C ALA A 375 -11.51 -45.98 2.54
N SER A 376 -12.80 -46.39 2.54
CA SER A 376 -13.98 -45.64 2.06
C SER A 376 -14.00 -45.34 0.54
N THR A 377 -15.09 -45.49 -0.21
CA THR A 377 -16.41 -46.15 0.04
C THR A 377 -16.84 -46.84 -1.25
N GLU A 378 -17.55 -47.98 -1.16
CA GLU A 378 -18.20 -48.59 -2.33
C GLU A 378 -19.60 -47.99 -2.55
N GLU A 379 -19.94 -47.64 -3.79
CA GLU A 379 -21.30 -47.88 -4.29
C GLU A 379 -21.29 -48.13 -5.80
N GLN A 380 -22.31 -48.82 -6.31
CA GLN A 380 -22.31 -49.47 -7.62
C GLN A 380 -23.28 -48.79 -8.59
N THR A 381 -22.96 -48.78 -9.89
CA THR A 381 -23.94 -49.17 -10.92
C THR A 381 -23.27 -49.53 -12.24
N SER A 382 -23.81 -50.54 -12.91
CA SER A 382 -23.30 -51.10 -14.17
C SER A 382 -24.28 -50.89 -15.33
N LYS A 383 -23.76 -50.71 -16.56
CA LYS A 383 -24.39 -51.22 -17.79
C LYS A 383 -23.39 -51.30 -18.96
N SER A 384 -23.70 -52.16 -19.92
CA SER A 384 -22.79 -52.61 -20.99
C SER A 384 -23.47 -52.44 -22.38
N PRO A 385 -23.05 -53.04 -23.51
CA PRO A 385 -22.59 -52.22 -24.64
C PRO A 385 -23.25 -52.55 -26.00
N GLY A 386 -22.73 -51.93 -27.06
CA GLY A 386 -22.88 -52.26 -28.49
C GLY A 386 -22.41 -51.06 -29.33
N ASP A 387 -21.96 -51.17 -30.58
CA ASP A 387 -21.53 -52.31 -31.42
C ASP A 387 -20.64 -51.76 -32.58
N ASP A 388 -20.06 -52.65 -33.39
CA ASP A 388 -19.46 -52.54 -34.75
C ASP A 388 -19.60 -51.22 -35.56
N GLU A 389 -18.68 -50.83 -36.46
CA GLU A 389 -17.40 -51.39 -36.97
C GLU A 389 -16.47 -50.19 -37.38
N ARG A 390 -15.38 -50.21 -38.18
CA ARG A 390 -14.87 -51.10 -39.23
C ARG A 390 -13.33 -50.96 -39.42
N GLN A 391 -12.81 -51.72 -40.40
CA GLN A 391 -11.51 -51.70 -41.11
C GLN A 391 -10.75 -50.34 -41.21
N GLY A 392 -9.41 -50.29 -41.29
CA GLY A 392 -8.40 -51.35 -41.10
C GLY A 392 -7.14 -51.27 -42.00
N LYS A 393 -5.94 -51.28 -41.39
CA LYS A 393 -4.57 -51.38 -42.01
C LYS A 393 -4.08 -50.07 -42.69
N ARG A 394 -2.78 -49.77 -42.84
CA ARG A 394 -1.56 -50.62 -42.74
C ARG A 394 -0.30 -49.80 -42.31
N PHE A 395 0.71 -50.49 -41.76
CA PHE A 395 2.10 -50.03 -41.55
C PHE A 395 2.80 -49.61 -42.89
N ARG A 396 3.98 -48.94 -42.97
CA ARG A 396 5.24 -49.16 -42.20
C ARG A 396 6.38 -48.12 -42.51
N GLN A 397 7.32 -47.93 -41.56
CA GLN A 397 8.74 -47.45 -41.73
C GLN A 397 8.98 -45.98 -42.16
N ASN A 398 9.86 -45.20 -41.50
CA ASN A 398 11.35 -45.03 -41.67
C ASN A 398 11.74 -44.45 -43.06
N GLU A 399 12.72 -43.52 -43.21
CA GLU A 399 13.94 -43.27 -42.41
C GLU A 399 14.52 -41.82 -42.54
N GLU A 400 15.24 -41.37 -41.50
CA GLU A 400 16.38 -40.42 -41.38
C GLU A 400 16.67 -39.12 -42.22
N ARG A 401 17.02 -38.04 -41.46
CA ARG A 401 18.13 -37.04 -41.60
C ARG A 401 18.30 -36.08 -42.82
N LYS A 402 18.12 -34.76 -42.53
CA LYS A 402 19.08 -33.59 -42.60
C LYS A 402 19.97 -33.32 -43.86
N PRO A 403 20.57 -32.09 -44.04
CA PRO A 403 20.22 -30.73 -43.54
C PRO A 403 20.39 -29.56 -44.55
N ALA A 404 19.86 -28.35 -44.22
CA ALA A 404 20.25 -27.01 -44.74
C ALA A 404 20.07 -26.76 -46.27
N THR A 405 20.14 -25.54 -46.81
CA THR A 405 20.24 -24.16 -46.26
C THR A 405 18.85 -23.44 -46.39
N ASP A 406 18.60 -22.13 -46.63
CA ASP A 406 19.39 -20.89 -46.84
C ASP A 406 18.56 -19.61 -46.51
N ILE A 407 19.12 -18.42 -46.74
CA ILE A 407 18.48 -17.09 -46.51
C ILE A 407 18.36 -16.30 -47.83
N PRO A 408 17.26 -15.54 -48.03
CA PRO A 408 17.39 -14.18 -48.59
C PRO A 408 16.76 -13.10 -47.70
N THR A 409 17.24 -11.87 -47.83
CA THR A 409 16.66 -10.65 -47.24
C THR A 409 16.57 -9.55 -48.32
N PRO A 410 16.03 -8.35 -48.03
CA PRO A 410 14.80 -7.85 -48.65
C PRO A 410 15.02 -7.03 -49.93
N THR A 411 13.92 -6.77 -50.65
CA THR A 411 13.84 -5.72 -51.67
C THR A 411 12.68 -4.78 -51.32
N ALA A 412 12.91 -3.47 -51.36
CA ALA A 412 11.90 -2.46 -51.09
C ALA A 412 11.41 -1.81 -52.39
N SER A 413 10.25 -2.25 -52.87
CA SER A 413 9.46 -1.58 -53.90
C SER A 413 8.04 -2.12 -53.87
N ASP A 414 7.12 -1.34 -53.31
CA ASP A 414 5.75 -1.13 -53.78
C ASP A 414 5.09 -0.16 -52.80
N MET A 415 4.68 1.01 -53.30
CA MET A 415 4.14 2.11 -52.49
C MET A 415 2.84 2.60 -53.11
N GLU A 416 1.88 2.88 -52.24
CA GLU A 416 0.60 3.58 -52.47
C GLU A 416 -0.60 2.81 -53.05
N SER A 417 -1.78 3.30 -52.64
CA SER A 417 -3.14 2.93 -53.05
C SER A 417 -3.61 1.49 -52.79
N ASP A 418 -4.12 1.24 -51.59
CA ASP A 418 -5.52 0.82 -51.49
C ASP A 418 -6.18 1.44 -50.24
N TYR A 419 -7.34 2.08 -50.41
CA TYR A 419 -7.97 2.94 -49.40
C TYR A 419 -9.47 2.65 -49.32
N ASP A 420 -9.86 1.39 -49.06
CA ASP A 420 -11.15 1.10 -48.42
C ASP A 420 -11.24 -0.32 -47.81
N GLN A 421 -10.91 -0.43 -46.52
CA GLN A 421 -11.44 -1.46 -45.62
C GLN A 421 -11.15 -1.10 -44.16
N THR A 422 -12.20 -0.96 -43.35
CA THR A 422 -12.11 -0.66 -41.92
C THR A 422 -11.68 -1.89 -41.12
N PRO A 423 -10.51 -1.89 -40.45
CA PRO A 423 -10.15 -2.95 -39.51
C PRO A 423 -10.99 -2.77 -38.23
N SER A 424 -11.60 -3.85 -37.74
CA SER A 424 -12.32 -3.81 -36.47
C SER A 424 -11.36 -3.52 -35.31
N SER A 425 -11.63 -2.49 -34.53
CA SER A 425 -10.69 -1.87 -33.58
C SER A 425 -10.54 -2.63 -32.25
N HIS A 426 -10.18 -3.91 -32.32
CA HIS A 426 -9.64 -4.66 -31.17
C HIS A 426 -8.20 -4.23 -30.88
N ILE A 427 -8.04 -3.00 -30.40
CA ILE A 427 -6.84 -2.55 -29.71
C ILE A 427 -6.81 -3.25 -28.33
N ASP A 428 -5.68 -3.87 -28.01
CA ASP A 428 -5.44 -4.53 -26.72
C ASP A 428 -5.70 -3.55 -25.55
N PRO A 429 -6.47 -3.92 -24.51
CA PRO A 429 -6.65 -3.10 -23.32
C PRO A 429 -5.33 -2.64 -22.67
N LEU A 430 -4.26 -3.43 -22.76
CA LEU A 430 -2.93 -3.07 -22.27
C LEU A 430 -2.29 -1.95 -23.11
N LEU A 431 -2.54 -1.91 -24.43
CA LEU A 431 -2.09 -0.82 -25.30
C LEU A 431 -2.91 0.46 -25.11
N ARG A 432 -4.17 0.36 -24.68
CA ARG A 432 -4.99 1.53 -24.34
C ARG A 432 -4.44 2.25 -23.11
N ASN A 433 -4.24 1.53 -22.00
CA ASN A 433 -3.71 2.11 -20.75
C ASN A 433 -2.26 2.62 -20.89
N ALA A 434 -1.47 2.08 -21.81
CA ALA A 434 -0.09 2.53 -22.06
C ALA A 434 0.01 3.99 -22.57
N CYS A 435 -1.08 4.58 -23.07
CA CYS A 435 -1.09 5.96 -23.57
C CYS A 435 -1.26 7.01 -22.46
N ILE A 436 -1.75 6.62 -21.28
CA ILE A 436 -1.97 7.53 -20.14
C ILE A 436 -0.67 7.71 -19.34
N PHE A 437 0.00 6.60 -19.01
CA PHE A 437 1.04 6.53 -17.97
C PHE A 437 2.45 6.85 -18.46
N ASP A 438 2.63 8.08 -18.93
CA ASP A 438 3.94 8.69 -19.12
C ASP A 438 4.58 9.15 -17.78
N ILE A 439 5.78 9.74 -17.82
CA ILE A 439 6.48 10.20 -16.60
C ILE A 439 5.70 11.33 -15.89
N GLN A 440 4.99 12.16 -16.66
CA GLN A 440 4.30 13.36 -16.18
C GLN A 440 3.02 13.00 -15.40
N SER A 441 2.19 12.12 -15.95
CA SER A 441 1.04 11.52 -15.27
C SER A 441 1.46 10.68 -14.05
N LEU A 442 2.62 10.01 -14.08
CA LEU A 442 3.13 9.28 -12.91
C LEU A 442 3.61 10.22 -11.79
N GLU A 443 4.20 11.39 -12.07
CA GLU A 443 4.44 12.42 -11.03
C GLU A 443 3.12 12.90 -10.43
N LEU A 444 2.12 13.20 -11.26
CA LEU A 444 0.81 13.64 -10.81
C LEU A 444 0.10 12.57 -9.97
N LEU A 445 0.04 11.31 -10.41
CA LEU A 445 -0.60 10.24 -9.66
C LEU A 445 0.12 9.98 -8.33
N HIS A 446 1.45 10.03 -8.30
CA HIS A 446 2.20 9.97 -7.04
C HIS A 446 1.84 11.15 -6.12
N HIS A 447 1.76 12.37 -6.64
CA HIS A 447 1.33 13.54 -5.86
C HIS A 447 -0.14 13.41 -5.37
N TYR A 448 -1.02 12.78 -6.16
CA TYR A 448 -2.40 12.50 -5.75
C TYR A 448 -2.46 11.54 -4.56
N MET A 449 -1.77 10.40 -4.66
CA MET A 449 -1.78 9.36 -3.61
C MET A 449 -1.17 9.85 -2.30
N CYS A 450 -0.22 10.78 -2.34
CA CYS A 450 0.47 11.30 -1.15
C CYS A 450 -0.08 12.63 -0.60
N HIS A 451 -0.72 13.48 -1.42
CA HIS A 451 -1.10 14.83 -1.03
C HIS A 451 -2.52 15.22 -1.47
N THR A 452 -2.87 15.12 -2.76
CA THR A 452 -4.17 15.64 -3.22
C THR A 452 -5.35 14.86 -2.64
N SER A 453 -5.29 13.53 -2.62
CA SER A 453 -6.41 12.67 -2.17
C SER A 453 -6.86 12.94 -0.74
N ILE A 454 -5.95 13.31 0.16
CA ILE A 454 -6.26 13.65 1.57
C ILE A 454 -6.77 15.09 1.77
N THR A 455 -6.92 15.88 0.69
CA THR A 455 -7.43 17.27 0.74
C THR A 455 -8.78 17.47 0.03
N LEU A 456 -9.34 16.42 -0.58
CA LEU A 456 -10.60 16.47 -1.35
C LEU A 456 -11.85 16.04 -0.56
N GLY A 457 -11.67 15.49 0.65
CA GLY A 457 -12.74 14.93 1.49
C GLY A 457 -12.30 13.62 2.13
N ASP A 458 -13.24 12.68 2.26
CA ASP A 458 -13.02 11.32 2.80
C ASP A 458 -11.83 10.60 2.12
N PRO A 459 -10.71 10.36 2.85
CA PRO A 459 -9.53 9.70 2.29
C PRO A 459 -9.81 8.27 1.81
N GLN A 460 -10.76 7.54 2.39
CA GLN A 460 -11.09 6.18 1.96
C GLN A 460 -11.68 6.21 0.55
N ILE A 461 -12.55 7.19 0.25
CA ILE A 461 -13.09 7.38 -1.09
C ILE A 461 -12.01 7.89 -2.04
N PHE A 462 -11.35 9.00 -1.73
CA PHE A 462 -10.45 9.67 -2.68
C PHE A 462 -9.13 8.93 -2.90
N ARG A 463 -8.57 8.25 -1.89
CA ARG A 463 -7.30 7.51 -2.02
C ARG A 463 -7.52 6.02 -2.33
N ASP A 464 -8.50 5.37 -1.69
CA ASP A 464 -8.60 3.90 -1.70
C ASP A 464 -9.67 3.36 -2.68
N VAL A 465 -10.67 4.17 -3.09
CA VAL A 465 -11.72 3.76 -4.06
C VAL A 465 -11.50 4.34 -5.46
N ILE A 466 -11.22 5.65 -5.57
CA ILE A 466 -11.16 6.35 -6.86
C ILE A 466 -9.98 5.90 -7.75
N PRO A 467 -8.73 5.73 -7.27
CA PRO A 467 -7.62 5.33 -8.13
C PRO A 467 -7.74 3.92 -8.73
N PRO A 468 -8.15 2.85 -7.97
CA PRO A 468 -8.48 1.56 -8.56
C PRO A 468 -9.55 1.63 -9.66
N LEU A 469 -10.55 2.50 -9.48
CA LEU A 469 -11.58 2.75 -10.48
C LEU A 469 -11.03 3.47 -11.71
N GLY A 470 -10.07 4.38 -11.54
CA GLY A 470 -9.32 5.01 -12.63
C GLY A 470 -8.49 4.03 -13.47
N PHE A 471 -7.92 2.98 -12.88
CA PHE A 471 -7.26 1.92 -13.66
C PHE A 471 -8.24 1.07 -14.50
N LYS A 472 -9.54 1.08 -14.18
CA LYS A 472 -10.63 0.46 -14.97
C LYS A 472 -11.27 1.44 -15.97
N TYR A 473 -11.29 2.74 -15.68
CA TYR A 473 -11.93 3.78 -16.48
C TYR A 473 -11.00 4.97 -16.71
N GLU A 474 -10.50 5.08 -17.94
CA GLU A 474 -9.52 6.07 -18.39
C GLU A 474 -9.92 7.52 -18.05
N CYS A 475 -11.14 7.94 -18.35
CA CYS A 475 -11.71 9.22 -17.89
C CYS A 475 -11.62 9.50 -16.37
N VAL A 476 -11.80 8.50 -15.50
CA VAL A 476 -11.66 8.68 -14.04
C VAL A 476 -10.19 8.94 -13.69
N MET A 477 -9.25 8.22 -14.31
CA MET A 477 -7.81 8.49 -14.12
C MET A 477 -7.42 9.86 -14.67
N ARG A 478 -7.88 10.25 -15.86
CA ARG A 478 -7.67 11.60 -16.40
C ARG A 478 -8.19 12.69 -15.45
N MET A 479 -9.34 12.49 -14.81
CA MET A 479 -9.84 13.44 -13.81
C MET A 479 -9.02 13.47 -12.51
N VAL A 480 -8.47 12.33 -12.06
CA VAL A 480 -7.48 12.26 -10.96
C VAL A 480 -6.21 13.06 -11.28
N LEU A 481 -5.72 12.97 -12.52
CA LEU A 481 -4.58 13.75 -12.99
C LEU A 481 -4.92 15.25 -13.09
N SER A 482 -6.10 15.60 -13.63
CA SER A 482 -6.58 16.99 -13.73
C SER A 482 -6.67 17.69 -12.37
N ILE A 483 -7.35 17.11 -11.38
CA ILE A 483 -7.47 17.72 -10.03
C ILE A 483 -6.12 17.84 -9.33
N THR A 484 -5.16 16.95 -9.63
CA THR A 484 -3.81 17.03 -9.09
C THR A 484 -2.99 18.15 -9.73
N ALA A 485 -3.12 18.33 -11.03
CA ALA A 485 -2.52 19.46 -11.72
C ALA A 485 -3.13 20.79 -11.20
N ARG A 486 -4.44 20.85 -10.93
CA ARG A 486 -5.06 22.00 -10.22
C ARG A 486 -4.45 22.22 -8.82
N HIS A 487 -4.28 21.18 -8.01
CA HIS A 487 -3.66 21.31 -6.68
C HIS A 487 -2.22 21.86 -6.76
N LEU A 488 -1.46 21.43 -7.78
CA LEU A 488 -0.10 21.88 -8.01
C LEU A 488 0.03 23.33 -8.53
N THR A 489 -1.02 23.97 -9.08
CA THR A 489 -0.93 25.41 -9.42
C THR A 489 -0.76 26.26 -8.17
N ARG A 490 -1.49 25.95 -7.09
CA ARG A 490 -1.38 26.59 -5.77
C ARG A 490 -0.09 26.22 -5.06
N LEU A 491 0.32 24.94 -5.08
CA LEU A 491 1.54 24.48 -4.39
C LEU A 491 2.86 24.84 -5.11
N ARG A 492 2.83 25.14 -6.42
CA ARG A 492 4.01 25.55 -7.21
C ARG A 492 3.70 26.79 -8.06
N PRO A 493 3.56 28.00 -7.47
CA PRO A 493 3.18 29.23 -8.21
C PRO A 493 4.08 29.54 -9.40
N ASP A 494 5.39 29.33 -9.27
CA ASP A 494 6.39 29.50 -10.36
C ASP A 494 6.13 28.62 -11.60
N GLN A 495 5.30 27.57 -11.45
CA GLN A 495 4.94 26.62 -12.49
C GLN A 495 3.42 26.57 -12.75
N ALA A 496 2.64 27.47 -12.16
CA ALA A 496 1.17 27.45 -12.23
C ALA A 496 0.65 27.44 -13.68
N GLY A 497 1.24 28.24 -14.59
CA GLY A 497 0.84 28.26 -16.01
C GLY A 497 1.17 26.98 -16.80
N TYR A 498 2.00 26.07 -16.27
CA TYR A 498 2.22 24.73 -16.84
C TYR A 498 1.17 23.75 -16.31
N TYR A 499 1.01 23.67 -14.98
CA TYR A 499 0.02 22.78 -14.36
C TYR A 499 -1.43 23.16 -14.68
N HIS A 500 -1.73 24.45 -14.88
CA HIS A 500 -3.06 24.89 -15.32
C HIS A 500 -3.43 24.30 -16.69
N ARG A 501 -2.55 24.41 -17.70
CA ARG A 501 -2.77 23.79 -19.02
C ARG A 501 -2.93 22.27 -18.90
N LEU A 502 -2.06 21.63 -18.12
CA LEU A 502 -2.11 20.18 -17.91
C LEU A 502 -3.43 19.72 -17.25
N ALA A 503 -4.02 20.55 -16.37
CA ALA A 503 -5.34 20.28 -15.81
C ALA A 503 -6.46 20.39 -16.85
N GLU A 504 -6.40 21.37 -17.76
CA GLU A 504 -7.32 21.49 -18.91
C GLU A 504 -7.17 20.31 -19.87
N ASP A 505 -5.95 19.96 -20.27
CA ASP A 505 -5.66 18.91 -21.26
C ASP A 505 -6.27 17.56 -20.81
N TYR A 506 -6.09 17.18 -19.54
CA TYR A 506 -6.71 15.97 -19.00
C TYR A 506 -8.23 16.08 -18.81
N ALA A 507 -8.77 17.25 -18.44
CA ALA A 507 -10.21 17.44 -18.28
C ALA A 507 -10.94 17.38 -19.64
N ALA A 508 -10.43 18.10 -20.64
CA ALA A 508 -10.93 18.10 -22.01
C ALA A 508 -10.88 16.69 -22.64
N ALA A 509 -9.84 15.91 -22.32
CA ALA A 509 -9.76 14.50 -22.71
C ALA A 509 -10.73 13.59 -21.95
N ALA A 510 -11.10 13.89 -20.69
CA ALA A 510 -12.03 13.08 -19.91
C ALA A 510 -13.51 13.29 -20.31
N LEU A 511 -13.92 14.53 -20.60
CA LEU A 511 -15.32 14.92 -20.78
C LEU A 511 -16.08 14.10 -21.86
N PRO A 512 -15.53 13.82 -23.07
CA PRO A 512 -16.25 13.04 -24.09
C PRO A 512 -16.52 11.59 -23.66
N GLU A 513 -15.62 10.98 -22.89
CA GLU A 513 -15.81 9.63 -22.36
C GLU A 513 -16.87 9.58 -21.25
N VAL A 514 -16.90 10.59 -20.37
CA VAL A 514 -17.95 10.70 -19.33
C VAL A 514 -19.32 10.90 -19.97
N ALA A 515 -19.42 11.73 -21.02
CA ALA A 515 -20.65 11.89 -21.80
C ALA A 515 -21.07 10.58 -22.51
N ALA A 516 -20.12 9.81 -23.05
CA ALA A 516 -20.39 8.51 -23.66
C ALA A 516 -20.86 7.46 -22.63
N MET A 517 -20.30 7.43 -21.42
CA MET A 517 -20.80 6.58 -20.33
C MET A 517 -22.22 6.96 -19.89
N LEU A 518 -22.52 8.26 -19.80
CA LEU A 518 -23.86 8.77 -19.46
C LEU A 518 -24.93 8.37 -20.50
N ALA A 519 -24.56 8.14 -21.75
CA ALA A 519 -25.47 7.63 -22.77
C ALA A 519 -25.76 6.12 -22.66
N GLN A 520 -25.01 5.37 -21.84
CA GLN A 520 -25.09 3.90 -21.73
C GLN A 520 -24.96 3.42 -20.27
N VAL A 521 -25.67 4.07 -19.34
CA VAL A 521 -25.58 3.75 -17.91
C VAL A 521 -26.08 2.35 -17.60
N ASN A 522 -25.32 1.63 -16.77
CA ASN A 522 -25.62 0.31 -16.23
C ASN A 522 -24.95 0.15 -14.85
N ASP A 523 -25.21 -0.96 -14.17
CA ASP A 523 -24.63 -1.21 -12.84
C ASP A 523 -23.09 -1.20 -12.85
N ASP A 524 -22.43 -1.66 -13.93
CA ASP A 524 -20.95 -1.73 -14.01
C ASP A 524 -20.27 -0.36 -14.12
N ASN A 525 -20.88 0.61 -14.80
CA ASN A 525 -20.29 1.94 -15.05
C ASN A 525 -20.88 3.08 -14.19
N SER A 526 -22.03 2.87 -13.53
CA SER A 526 -22.70 3.88 -12.69
C SER A 526 -21.77 4.52 -11.64
N GLN A 527 -20.88 3.73 -11.04
CA GLN A 527 -19.90 4.19 -10.05
C GLN A 527 -18.77 5.04 -10.67
N ALA A 528 -18.27 4.66 -11.85
CA ALA A 528 -17.25 5.41 -12.57
C ALA A 528 -17.78 6.78 -13.01
N LEU A 529 -19.01 6.80 -13.54
CA LEU A 529 -19.73 8.00 -13.89
C LEU A 529 -19.94 8.93 -12.68
N TYR A 530 -20.39 8.40 -11.54
CA TYR A 530 -20.55 9.17 -10.30
C TYR A 530 -19.24 9.86 -9.86
N TYR A 531 -18.16 9.10 -9.70
CA TYR A 531 -16.90 9.67 -9.20
C TYR A 531 -16.19 10.55 -10.24
N ALA A 532 -16.33 10.28 -11.54
CA ALA A 532 -15.86 11.20 -12.60
C ALA A 532 -16.54 12.57 -12.49
N THR A 533 -17.87 12.61 -12.37
CA THR A 533 -18.62 13.86 -12.24
C THR A 533 -18.31 14.60 -10.93
N VAL A 534 -18.09 13.90 -9.81
CA VAL A 534 -17.59 14.52 -8.56
C VAL A 534 -16.23 15.19 -8.77
N LEU A 535 -15.26 14.50 -9.41
CA LEU A 535 -13.95 15.07 -9.72
C LEU A 535 -14.03 16.25 -10.71
N ILE A 536 -14.99 16.25 -11.63
CA ILE A 536 -15.23 17.36 -12.57
C ILE A 536 -15.76 18.60 -11.83
N SER A 537 -16.71 18.45 -10.90
CA SER A 537 -17.13 19.56 -10.03
C SER A 537 -15.96 20.10 -9.20
N LEU A 538 -15.17 19.23 -8.56
CA LEU A 538 -14.01 19.64 -7.77
C LEU A 538 -12.94 20.36 -8.62
N SER A 539 -12.67 19.88 -9.84
CA SER A 539 -11.71 20.53 -10.76
C SER A 539 -12.25 21.86 -11.32
N SER A 540 -13.57 21.98 -11.44
CA SER A 540 -14.25 23.24 -11.78
C SER A 540 -14.12 24.27 -10.65
N PHE A 541 -14.38 23.89 -9.39
CA PHE A 541 -14.20 24.78 -8.23
C PHE A 541 -12.73 25.14 -8.02
N ALA A 542 -11.81 24.20 -8.26
CA ALA A 542 -10.37 24.42 -8.23
C ALA A 542 -9.82 25.34 -9.35
N THR A 543 -10.69 25.88 -10.20
CA THR A 543 -10.36 26.90 -11.20
C THR A 543 -10.59 28.28 -10.61
N ASP A 544 -9.64 29.20 -10.77
CA ASP A 544 -9.75 30.54 -10.19
C ASP A 544 -11.01 31.27 -10.73
N PRO A 545 -11.89 31.84 -9.88
CA PRO A 545 -13.23 32.24 -10.32
C PRO A 545 -13.21 33.38 -11.35
N SER A 546 -13.62 33.09 -12.59
CA SER A 546 -13.63 34.07 -13.68
C SER A 546 -14.72 35.14 -13.48
N PRO A 547 -14.48 36.41 -13.87
CA PRO A 547 -15.49 37.47 -13.78
C PRO A 547 -16.78 37.09 -14.50
N GLY A 548 -17.91 37.12 -13.79
CA GLY A 548 -19.22 36.72 -14.31
C GLY A 548 -19.58 35.24 -14.12
N ASN A 549 -18.68 34.40 -13.60
CA ASN A 549 -19.03 33.06 -13.13
C ASN A 549 -19.62 33.14 -11.71
N ILE A 550 -20.89 32.73 -11.58
CA ILE A 550 -21.64 32.68 -10.31
C ILE A 550 -21.97 31.24 -9.89
N LEU A 551 -21.00 30.33 -10.06
CA LEU A 551 -21.05 28.88 -9.74
C LEU A 551 -21.97 28.04 -10.65
N LEU A 552 -23.20 28.51 -10.89
CA LEU A 552 -24.23 27.85 -11.70
C LEU A 552 -24.33 28.39 -13.13
N VAL A 553 -23.88 29.63 -13.38
CA VAL A 553 -23.97 30.33 -14.67
C VAL A 553 -22.63 31.00 -14.98
N ALA A 554 -22.21 30.95 -16.25
CA ALA A 554 -21.01 31.60 -16.76
C ALA A 554 -21.30 32.95 -17.46
N ALA A 555 -20.26 33.72 -17.74
CA ALA A 555 -20.37 35.09 -18.26
C ALA A 555 -20.95 35.21 -19.69
N GLU A 556 -21.03 34.11 -20.45
CA GLU A 556 -21.53 34.06 -21.84
C GLU A 556 -22.96 33.49 -21.93
N GLU A 557 -23.73 33.59 -20.83
CA GLU A 557 -25.10 33.06 -20.62
C GLU A 557 -25.21 31.53 -20.62
N ASP A 558 -24.22 30.79 -21.15
CA ASP A 558 -24.15 29.33 -21.12
C ASP A 558 -24.05 28.71 -19.71
N GLU A 559 -24.50 27.45 -19.63
CA GLU A 559 -24.51 26.61 -18.43
C GLU A 559 -23.11 26.04 -18.13
N VAL A 560 -22.71 26.02 -16.85
CA VAL A 560 -21.39 25.50 -16.46
C VAL A 560 -21.34 23.97 -16.64
N SER A 561 -20.34 23.47 -17.37
CA SER A 561 -20.23 22.06 -17.82
C SER A 561 -20.44 20.98 -16.74
N TRP A 562 -20.01 21.23 -15.49
CA TRP A 562 -20.22 20.27 -14.39
C TRP A 562 -21.69 20.13 -13.98
N TRP A 563 -22.50 21.19 -14.12
CA TRP A 563 -23.94 21.16 -13.82
C TRP A 563 -24.69 20.25 -14.80
N ALA A 564 -24.35 20.32 -16.09
CA ALA A 564 -24.89 19.46 -17.14
C ALA A 564 -24.66 17.96 -16.85
N LEU A 565 -23.50 17.61 -16.30
CA LEU A 565 -23.17 16.24 -15.90
C LEU A 565 -23.84 15.83 -14.59
N MET A 566 -23.98 16.74 -13.61
CA MET A 566 -24.71 16.49 -12.36
C MET A 566 -26.18 16.16 -12.61
N ARG A 567 -26.84 16.78 -13.61
CA ARG A 567 -28.20 16.42 -14.03
C ARG A 567 -28.32 14.95 -14.43
N GLY A 568 -27.39 14.48 -15.27
CA GLY A 568 -27.31 13.06 -15.66
C GLY A 568 -27.09 12.15 -14.44
N VAL A 569 -26.14 12.48 -13.57
CA VAL A 569 -25.83 11.71 -12.36
C VAL A 569 -26.99 11.70 -11.35
N LYS A 570 -27.81 12.76 -11.25
CA LYS A 570 -29.03 12.79 -10.41
C LYS A 570 -30.04 11.73 -10.84
N ILE A 571 -30.19 11.49 -12.14
CA ILE A 571 -31.04 10.41 -12.71
C ILE A 571 -30.45 9.02 -12.41
N VAL A 572 -29.13 8.86 -12.51
CA VAL A 572 -28.45 7.59 -12.18
C VAL A 572 -28.60 7.25 -10.69
N ILE A 573 -28.45 8.24 -9.80
CA ILE A 573 -28.58 8.06 -8.36
C ILE A 573 -30.03 7.77 -7.95
N SER A 574 -31.03 8.40 -8.57
CA SER A 574 -32.44 8.12 -8.26
C SER A 574 -32.88 6.73 -8.76
N THR A 575 -32.28 6.24 -9.84
CA THR A 575 -32.56 4.90 -10.41
C THR A 575 -31.81 3.78 -9.67
N THR A 576 -30.51 3.96 -9.43
CA THR A 576 -29.62 2.91 -8.88
C THR A 576 -29.56 2.93 -7.35
N GLY A 577 -29.77 4.11 -6.75
CA GLY A 577 -29.63 4.39 -5.33
C GLY A 577 -28.18 4.67 -4.90
N LEU A 578 -27.92 5.84 -4.31
CA LEU A 578 -26.59 6.26 -3.83
C LEU A 578 -25.91 5.21 -2.92
N LYS A 579 -26.71 4.52 -2.08
CA LYS A 579 -26.23 3.46 -1.19
C LYS A 579 -25.73 2.23 -1.94
N ASN A 580 -26.21 1.95 -3.15
CA ASN A 580 -25.76 0.82 -3.97
C ASN A 580 -24.48 1.18 -4.73
N ILE A 581 -24.42 2.39 -5.31
CA ILE A 581 -23.23 2.96 -5.95
C ILE A 581 -22.03 2.96 -4.98
N ARG A 582 -22.25 3.34 -3.71
CA ARG A 582 -21.23 3.27 -2.65
C ARG A 582 -20.99 1.83 -2.12
N LYS A 583 -22.00 0.94 -2.11
CA LYS A 583 -21.80 -0.47 -1.73
C LYS A 583 -20.95 -1.26 -2.73
N GLN A 584 -21.02 -0.95 -4.03
CA GLN A 584 -20.07 -1.51 -5.00
C GLN A 584 -18.62 -1.19 -4.60
N SER A 585 -18.35 -0.04 -3.98
CA SER A 585 -17.02 0.29 -3.42
C SER A 585 -16.68 -0.62 -2.23
N THR A 586 -17.65 -0.92 -1.36
CA THR A 586 -17.43 -1.85 -0.23
C THR A 586 -17.15 -3.30 -0.68
N ALA A 587 -17.63 -3.73 -1.85
CA ALA A 587 -17.29 -5.03 -2.41
C ALA A 587 -15.81 -5.13 -2.86
N ALA A 588 -15.19 -4.01 -3.24
CA ALA A 588 -13.75 -3.94 -3.50
C ALA A 588 -12.93 -3.81 -2.21
N LEU A 589 -13.40 -3.01 -1.23
CA LEU A 589 -12.75 -2.82 0.08
C LEU A 589 -12.73 -4.09 0.96
N LEU A 590 -13.56 -5.10 0.66
CA LEU A 590 -13.46 -6.42 1.28
C LEU A 590 -12.17 -7.19 0.87
N CYS A 591 -11.41 -6.68 -0.09
CA CYS A 591 -10.08 -7.18 -0.50
C CYS A 591 -8.92 -6.27 -0.02
N GLY A 592 -9.05 -5.62 1.14
CA GLY A 592 -7.95 -4.96 1.81
C GLY A 592 -8.38 -3.76 2.65
N SER A 593 -8.29 -3.89 3.98
CA SER A 593 -8.35 -2.75 4.90
C SER A 593 -7.15 -1.84 4.69
N SER A 594 -7.36 -0.56 4.38
CA SER A 594 -6.26 0.41 4.29
C SER A 594 -5.65 0.69 5.67
N THR A 595 -4.38 0.35 5.85
CA THR A 595 -3.62 0.52 7.11
C THR A 595 -2.91 1.89 7.20
N TRP A 596 -3.32 2.85 6.38
CA TRP A 596 -2.83 4.23 6.45
C TRP A 596 -3.34 4.89 7.72
N ASN A 597 -2.49 4.98 8.75
CA ASN A 597 -2.74 5.87 9.89
C ASN A 597 -3.13 7.26 9.37
N GLU A 598 -4.23 7.79 9.87
CA GLU A 598 -4.61 9.18 9.64
C GLU A 598 -3.47 10.08 10.12
N PRO A 599 -2.93 10.97 9.26
CA PRO A 599 -2.39 12.21 9.78
C PRO A 599 -3.54 12.84 10.58
N GLN A 600 -3.32 13.19 11.84
CA GLN A 600 -4.25 14.08 12.52
C GLN A 600 -4.23 15.41 11.78
N THR A 601 -5.16 15.58 10.84
CA THR A 601 -5.64 16.88 10.44
C THR A 601 -6.07 17.55 11.73
N SER A 602 -5.25 18.48 12.22
CA SER A 602 -5.58 19.25 13.40
C SER A 602 -6.92 19.91 13.08
N ALA A 603 -7.99 19.44 13.73
CA ALA A 603 -9.31 20.00 13.56
C ALA A 603 -9.20 21.47 13.98
N LEU A 604 -9.03 22.35 12.99
CA LEU A 604 -9.08 23.77 13.19
C LEU A 604 -10.46 24.01 13.77
N SER A 605 -10.48 24.39 15.04
CA SER A 605 -11.69 24.75 15.74
C SER A 605 -12.16 26.06 15.12
N VAL A 606 -12.82 25.96 13.97
CA VAL A 606 -13.68 26.99 13.43
C VAL A 606 -14.72 27.21 14.51
N THR A 607 -14.49 28.23 15.32
CA THR A 607 -15.39 28.62 16.39
C THR A 607 -16.70 29.02 15.72
N SER A 608 -17.68 28.11 15.77
CA SER A 608 -19.03 28.35 15.30
C SER A 608 -19.64 29.47 16.14
N LEU A 609 -19.40 30.71 15.69
CA LEU A 609 -20.12 31.89 16.13
C LEU A 609 -21.57 31.65 15.71
N ALA A 610 -22.46 31.58 16.70
CA ALA A 610 -23.87 31.25 16.49
C ALA A 610 -24.51 32.25 15.52
N LEU A 611 -24.60 31.84 14.25
CA LEU A 611 -25.00 32.70 13.14
C LEU A 611 -26.48 33.06 13.30
N GLN A 612 -26.82 34.36 13.28
CA GLN A 612 -28.21 34.80 13.46
C GLN A 612 -29.02 34.72 12.15
N TRP A 613 -29.11 33.51 11.59
CA TRP A 613 -29.70 33.22 10.27
C TRP A 613 -31.24 33.21 10.27
N GLU A 614 -31.88 32.94 11.41
CA GLU A 614 -33.34 32.70 11.48
C GLU A 614 -34.17 33.90 10.99
N LYS A 615 -33.85 35.12 11.44
CA LYS A 615 -34.57 36.34 11.05
C LYS A 615 -34.35 36.71 9.57
N PRO A 616 -33.10 36.80 9.06
CA PRO A 616 -32.85 36.99 7.63
C PRO A 616 -33.59 35.97 6.74
N LEU A 617 -33.57 34.68 7.07
CA LEU A 617 -34.28 33.68 6.27
C LEU A 617 -35.81 33.79 6.38
N ALA A 618 -36.37 34.31 7.47
CA ALA A 618 -37.80 34.59 7.58
C ALA A 618 -38.25 35.75 6.66
N GLU A 619 -37.41 36.77 6.48
CA GLU A 619 -37.66 37.87 5.53
C GLU A 619 -37.63 37.37 4.07
N ILE A 620 -36.79 36.38 3.77
CA ILE A 620 -36.80 35.70 2.46
C ILE A 620 -37.99 34.74 2.30
N GLU A 621 -38.46 34.12 3.39
CA GLU A 621 -39.67 33.27 3.38
C GLU A 621 -40.94 34.08 3.04
N GLU A 622 -41.01 35.34 3.51
CA GLU A 622 -42.06 36.29 3.15
C GLU A 622 -41.94 36.71 1.67
N LEU A 623 -40.76 37.08 1.19
CA LEU A 623 -40.51 37.42 -0.23
C LEU A 623 -40.86 36.27 -1.20
N VAL A 624 -40.39 35.06 -0.91
CA VAL A 624 -40.77 33.83 -1.66
C VAL A 624 -42.28 33.56 -1.52
N GLY A 625 -42.85 33.95 -0.37
CA GLY A 625 -44.28 33.91 -0.07
C GLY A 625 -45.15 34.79 -0.96
N GLU A 626 -44.70 36.02 -1.24
CA GLU A 626 -45.39 37.02 -2.07
C GLU A 626 -45.22 36.77 -3.57
N VAL A 627 -44.01 36.41 -4.03
CA VAL A 627 -43.67 36.33 -5.46
C VAL A 627 -44.20 35.06 -6.13
N TYR A 628 -44.28 33.94 -5.41
CA TYR A 628 -44.64 32.64 -5.98
C TYR A 628 -45.89 32.04 -5.31
N ALA A 629 -46.80 31.45 -6.11
CA ALA A 629 -47.98 30.76 -5.58
C ALA A 629 -47.60 29.57 -4.68
N ALA A 630 -48.52 29.10 -3.82
CA ALA A 630 -48.25 28.01 -2.88
C ALA A 630 -47.91 26.67 -3.58
N GLU A 631 -48.38 26.53 -4.82
CA GLU A 631 -48.20 25.39 -5.72
C GLU A 631 -46.90 25.46 -6.55
N ASP A 632 -46.06 26.48 -6.36
CA ASP A 632 -44.77 26.58 -7.04
C ASP A 632 -43.84 25.40 -6.67
N SER A 633 -43.33 24.74 -7.69
CA SER A 633 -42.54 23.50 -7.60
C SER A 633 -41.04 23.70 -7.87
N ILE A 634 -40.58 24.96 -7.92
CA ILE A 634 -39.23 25.34 -8.38
C ILE A 634 -38.52 26.15 -7.29
N HIS A 635 -39.10 27.28 -6.91
CA HIS A 635 -38.53 28.29 -6.03
C HIS A 635 -38.82 28.02 -4.55
N ARG A 636 -40.06 27.66 -4.22
CA ARG A 636 -40.46 27.28 -2.86
C ARG A 636 -39.70 26.04 -2.37
N PRO A 637 -39.51 24.97 -3.16
CA PRO A 637 -38.64 23.86 -2.78
C PRO A 637 -37.17 24.28 -2.63
N ALA A 638 -36.62 25.10 -3.53
CA ALA A 638 -35.23 25.55 -3.45
C ALA A 638 -34.95 26.36 -2.17
N PHE A 639 -35.85 27.26 -1.78
CA PHE A 639 -35.78 27.97 -0.49
C PHE A 639 -35.92 27.02 0.71
N THR A 640 -36.88 26.08 0.65
CA THR A 640 -37.11 25.12 1.74
C THR A 640 -35.86 24.26 2.01
N HIS A 641 -35.19 23.79 0.96
CA HIS A 641 -33.94 23.03 1.10
C HIS A 641 -32.78 23.92 1.60
N LEU A 642 -32.71 25.19 1.19
CA LEU A 642 -31.71 26.14 1.70
C LEU A 642 -31.87 26.33 3.22
N LYS A 643 -33.10 26.61 3.67
CA LYS A 643 -33.47 26.77 5.08
C LYS A 643 -33.18 25.52 5.91
N GLU A 644 -33.40 24.33 5.35
CA GLU A 644 -33.04 23.06 5.99
C GLU A 644 -31.51 22.85 6.09
N CYS A 645 -30.71 23.33 5.13
CA CYS A 645 -29.25 23.30 5.22
C CYS A 645 -28.74 24.24 6.33
N TYR A 646 -29.26 25.46 6.40
CA TYR A 646 -29.00 26.38 7.52
C TYR A 646 -29.35 25.77 8.87
N ARG A 647 -30.55 25.18 8.98
CA ARG A 647 -31.02 24.52 10.21
C ARG A 647 -30.07 23.38 10.62
N LYS A 648 -29.61 22.56 9.67
CA LYS A 648 -28.66 21.47 9.95
C LYS A 648 -27.27 21.95 10.38
N LEU A 649 -26.79 23.09 9.87
CA LEU A 649 -25.42 23.56 10.13
C LEU A 649 -25.29 24.45 11.37
N PHE A 650 -26.33 25.21 11.71
CA PHE A 650 -26.24 26.28 12.72
C PHE A 650 -27.26 26.18 13.87
N THR A 651 -28.13 25.15 13.91
CA THR A 651 -29.00 24.93 15.08
C THR A 651 -28.28 24.03 16.08
N ALA A 652 -28.03 24.52 17.29
CA ALA A 652 -27.40 23.72 18.34
C ALA A 652 -28.33 22.59 18.82
N SER A 653 -27.86 21.35 18.71
CA SER A 653 -28.24 20.27 19.61
C SER A 653 -27.34 20.31 20.86
N ASP A 654 -27.87 20.01 22.05
CA ASP A 654 -27.13 20.02 23.32
C ASP A 654 -26.02 18.92 23.45
N GLU A 655 -25.66 18.26 22.36
CA GLU A 655 -24.49 17.37 22.27
C GLU A 655 -23.47 17.91 21.26
N PRO A 656 -22.19 18.10 21.65
CA PRO A 656 -21.14 18.63 20.77
C PRO A 656 -20.60 17.54 19.83
N LYS A 657 -21.42 17.10 18.87
CA LYS A 657 -21.08 16.12 17.83
C LYS A 657 -21.72 16.44 16.47
N PHE A 658 -21.41 17.62 15.92
CA PHE A 658 -21.37 17.75 14.47
C PHE A 658 -19.98 17.33 14.00
N ASP A 659 -19.90 16.16 13.36
CA ASP A 659 -18.68 15.75 12.65
C ASP A 659 -18.49 16.65 11.44
N ASN A 660 -17.30 17.25 11.32
CA ASN A 660 -16.90 18.07 10.16
C ASN A 660 -17.07 17.31 8.84
N GLU A 661 -16.99 15.97 8.86
CA GLU A 661 -17.24 15.08 7.73
C GLU A 661 -18.60 15.29 7.05
N GLN A 662 -19.65 15.64 7.81
CA GLN A 662 -21.00 15.77 7.27
C GLN A 662 -21.28 17.14 6.65
N MET A 663 -20.56 18.19 7.06
CA MET A 663 -20.79 19.57 6.62
C MET A 663 -20.76 19.75 5.09
N PRO A 664 -19.74 19.25 4.35
CA PRO A 664 -19.74 19.36 2.88
C PRO A 664 -20.94 18.69 2.22
N SER A 665 -21.40 17.55 2.76
CA SER A 665 -22.56 16.82 2.22
C SER A 665 -23.88 17.59 2.37
N ILE A 666 -23.99 18.43 3.40
CA ILE A 666 -25.16 19.30 3.62
C ILE A 666 -25.12 20.48 2.67
N ILE A 667 -23.95 21.11 2.50
CA ILE A 667 -23.79 22.31 1.67
C ILE A 667 -23.98 21.97 0.19
N TYR A 668 -23.28 20.96 -0.34
CA TYR A 668 -23.52 20.47 -1.71
C TYR A 668 -24.92 19.87 -1.92
N GLY A 669 -25.60 19.47 -0.84
CA GLY A 669 -26.97 18.97 -0.87
C GLY A 669 -27.98 19.99 -1.41
N TRP A 670 -27.78 21.30 -1.20
CA TRP A 670 -28.65 22.32 -1.77
C TRP A 670 -28.57 22.34 -3.30
N LEU A 671 -27.35 22.42 -3.85
CA LEU A 671 -27.11 22.39 -5.29
C LEU A 671 -27.69 21.13 -5.93
N TYR A 672 -27.51 19.98 -5.28
CA TYR A 672 -28.02 18.70 -5.77
C TYR A 672 -29.56 18.66 -5.89
N GLU A 673 -30.30 19.39 -5.05
CA GLU A 673 -31.78 19.39 -5.10
C GLU A 673 -32.38 20.41 -6.07
N LEU A 674 -31.61 21.36 -6.62
CA LEU A 674 -32.12 22.33 -7.61
C LEU A 674 -32.65 21.66 -8.90
N THR A 675 -33.50 22.42 -9.61
CA THR A 675 -34.10 22.05 -10.91
C THR A 675 -33.47 22.85 -12.06
N GLU A 676 -33.70 22.42 -13.30
CA GLU A 676 -33.28 23.17 -14.48
C GLU A 676 -33.94 24.57 -14.52
N ASP A 677 -35.25 24.64 -14.31
CA ASP A 677 -36.00 25.90 -14.32
C ASP A 677 -35.49 26.93 -13.30
N PHE A 678 -34.99 26.48 -12.14
CA PHE A 678 -34.38 27.39 -11.15
C PHE A 678 -33.10 28.04 -11.69
N VAL A 679 -32.26 27.30 -12.41
CA VAL A 679 -31.03 27.82 -13.03
C VAL A 679 -31.34 28.66 -14.27
N LEU A 680 -32.35 28.29 -15.06
CA LEU A 680 -32.88 29.14 -16.14
C LEU A 680 -33.37 30.48 -15.59
N SER A 681 -33.98 30.50 -14.40
CA SER A 681 -34.42 31.73 -13.73
C SER A 681 -33.24 32.56 -13.18
N ILE A 682 -32.13 31.95 -12.76
CA ILE A 682 -30.88 32.67 -12.47
C ILE A 682 -30.30 33.30 -13.77
N GLN A 683 -30.29 32.58 -14.90
CA GLN A 683 -29.85 33.12 -16.20
C GLN A 683 -30.72 34.31 -16.66
N ARG A 684 -32.05 34.23 -16.45
CA ARG A 684 -32.99 35.33 -16.68
C ARG A 684 -32.83 36.51 -15.73
N ARG A 685 -32.02 36.37 -14.68
CA ARG A 685 -31.75 37.35 -13.62
C ARG A 685 -32.98 37.63 -12.75
N ASP A 686 -33.84 36.62 -12.59
CA ASP A 686 -35.00 36.71 -11.69
C ASP A 686 -34.50 37.01 -10.26
N PRO A 687 -35.08 38.00 -9.56
CA PRO A 687 -34.44 38.57 -8.37
C PRO A 687 -34.41 37.61 -7.18
N VAL A 688 -35.43 36.77 -7.01
CA VAL A 688 -35.52 35.84 -5.86
C VAL A 688 -34.50 34.69 -5.98
N PRO A 689 -34.34 33.99 -7.12
CA PRO A 689 -33.23 33.04 -7.34
C PRO A 689 -31.84 33.64 -7.09
N LEU A 690 -31.59 34.87 -7.55
CA LEU A 690 -30.33 35.57 -7.28
C LEU A 690 -30.14 35.81 -5.78
N VAL A 691 -31.16 36.28 -5.06
CA VAL A 691 -31.11 36.44 -3.60
C VAL A 691 -30.85 35.10 -2.90
N LEU A 692 -31.54 34.03 -3.28
CA LEU A 692 -31.32 32.68 -2.73
C LEU A 692 -29.89 32.18 -2.95
N LEU A 693 -29.29 32.45 -4.11
CA LEU A 693 -27.89 32.14 -4.39
C LEU A 693 -26.93 32.98 -3.54
N GLY A 694 -27.26 34.24 -3.23
CA GLY A 694 -26.53 35.05 -2.26
C GLY A 694 -26.58 34.46 -0.84
N TYR A 695 -27.76 34.00 -0.39
CA TYR A 695 -27.87 33.27 0.89
C TYR A 695 -27.15 31.92 0.88
N TYR A 696 -26.98 31.28 -0.28
CA TYR A 696 -26.14 30.08 -0.41
C TYR A 696 -24.63 30.39 -0.31
N ALA A 697 -24.17 31.57 -0.71
CA ALA A 697 -22.76 31.95 -0.62
C ALA A 697 -22.22 31.96 0.82
N VAL A 698 -23.05 32.30 1.81
CA VAL A 698 -22.71 32.19 3.25
C VAL A 698 -22.50 30.74 3.68
N LEU A 699 -23.18 29.78 3.05
CA LEU A 699 -22.91 28.35 3.26
C LEU A 699 -21.62 27.91 2.57
N LEU A 700 -21.36 28.39 1.33
CA LEU A 700 -20.09 28.15 0.63
C LEU A 700 -18.88 28.66 1.42
N GLN A 701 -19.01 29.77 2.14
CA GLN A 701 -17.96 30.34 2.99
C GLN A 701 -17.43 29.31 4.02
N GLN A 702 -18.29 28.42 4.52
CA GLN A 702 -17.89 27.37 5.47
C GLN A 702 -16.94 26.34 4.83
N LEU A 703 -16.88 26.26 3.50
CA LEU A 703 -16.01 25.35 2.76
C LEU A 703 -14.67 25.95 2.35
N GLU A 704 -14.44 27.27 2.48
CA GLU A 704 -13.22 27.94 1.97
C GLU A 704 -11.91 27.48 2.61
N HIS A 705 -11.97 26.71 3.71
CA HIS A 705 -10.83 25.99 4.26
C HIS A 705 -10.33 24.83 3.36
N HIS A 706 -11.13 24.40 2.37
CA HIS A 706 -10.68 23.57 1.26
C HIS A 706 -10.09 24.46 0.17
N TRP A 707 -8.86 24.16 -0.25
CA TRP A 707 -8.09 24.95 -1.24
C TRP A 707 -8.79 25.14 -2.60
N PHE A 708 -9.76 24.28 -2.95
CA PHE A 708 -10.55 24.37 -4.18
C PHE A 708 -11.86 25.14 -4.01
N MET A 709 -12.19 25.63 -2.82
CA MET A 709 -13.37 26.46 -2.54
C MET A 709 -13.01 27.91 -2.17
N GLU A 710 -11.74 28.17 -1.86
CA GLU A 710 -11.16 29.49 -1.53
C GLU A 710 -11.66 30.62 -2.47
N GLY A 711 -12.32 31.62 -1.91
CA GLY A 711 -12.81 32.82 -2.62
C GLY A 711 -14.15 32.68 -3.36
N TRP A 712 -14.76 31.48 -3.42
CA TRP A 712 -16.03 31.29 -4.13
C TRP A 712 -17.21 32.00 -3.46
N SER A 713 -17.24 32.14 -2.14
CA SER A 713 -18.33 32.85 -1.46
C SER A 713 -18.37 34.33 -1.87
N LEU A 714 -17.20 34.97 -1.91
CA LEU A 714 -17.03 36.36 -2.32
C LEU A 714 -17.34 36.56 -3.82
N GLN A 715 -16.91 35.65 -4.70
CA GLN A 715 -17.24 35.75 -6.12
C GLN A 715 -18.75 35.63 -6.37
N VAL A 716 -19.41 34.63 -5.77
CA VAL A 716 -20.86 34.43 -5.93
C VAL A 716 -21.61 35.65 -5.39
N MET A 717 -21.24 36.19 -4.23
CA MET A 717 -21.83 37.42 -3.69
C MET A 717 -21.65 38.62 -4.61
N ASN A 718 -20.45 38.85 -5.13
CA ASN A 718 -20.17 39.99 -6.01
C ASN A 718 -20.93 39.88 -7.34
N GLY A 719 -20.99 38.70 -7.94
CA GLY A 719 -21.73 38.46 -9.19
C GLY A 719 -23.24 38.57 -8.99
N VAL A 720 -23.78 37.99 -7.92
CA VAL A 720 -25.20 38.14 -7.53
C VAL A 720 -25.57 39.61 -7.32
N TYR A 721 -24.75 40.37 -6.57
CA TYR A 721 -24.98 41.79 -6.33
C TYR A 721 -24.91 42.62 -7.62
N ALA A 722 -24.00 42.29 -8.53
CA ALA A 722 -23.87 42.96 -9.83
C ALA A 722 -25.06 42.69 -10.76
N LEU A 723 -25.63 41.48 -10.74
CA LEU A 723 -26.77 41.08 -11.56
C LEU A 723 -28.13 41.55 -11.00
N LEU A 724 -28.25 41.72 -9.69
CA LEU A 724 -29.50 42.08 -9.01
C LEU A 724 -29.80 43.58 -9.10
N GLU A 725 -31.05 43.93 -9.45
CA GLU A 725 -31.53 45.31 -9.52
C GLU A 725 -31.57 46.02 -8.15
N ASP A 726 -31.38 47.35 -8.14
CA ASP A 726 -31.28 48.17 -6.92
C ASP A 726 -32.43 47.99 -5.92
N GLY A 727 -33.66 47.76 -6.40
CA GLY A 727 -34.82 47.53 -5.53
C GLY A 727 -34.68 46.31 -4.61
N HIS A 728 -33.99 45.26 -5.07
CA HIS A 728 -33.87 43.98 -4.35
C HIS A 728 -32.55 43.83 -3.58
N ARG A 729 -31.56 44.71 -3.82
CA ARG A 729 -30.22 44.63 -3.18
C ARG A 729 -30.25 44.66 -1.64
N HIS A 730 -31.30 45.21 -1.03
CA HIS A 730 -31.44 45.26 0.43
C HIS A 730 -31.56 43.85 1.06
N PHE A 731 -32.08 42.85 0.34
CA PHE A 731 -32.12 41.46 0.83
C PHE A 731 -30.71 40.83 0.95
N LEU A 732 -29.71 41.38 0.25
CA LEU A 732 -28.31 40.90 0.29
C LEU A 732 -27.48 41.52 1.41
N THR A 733 -28.01 42.47 2.20
CA THR A 733 -27.23 43.15 3.26
C THR A 733 -26.67 42.15 4.28
N TRP A 734 -27.48 41.23 4.81
CA TRP A 734 -26.98 40.25 5.79
C TRP A 734 -25.97 39.23 5.19
N PRO A 735 -26.20 38.63 4.00
CA PRO A 735 -25.18 37.80 3.34
C PRO A 735 -23.85 38.53 3.10
N LEU A 736 -23.88 39.81 2.70
CA LEU A 736 -22.67 40.63 2.51
C LEU A 736 -21.91 40.84 3.82
N GLU A 737 -22.61 41.02 4.95
CA GLU A 737 -21.98 41.15 6.27
C GLU A 737 -21.27 39.85 6.70
N GLN A 738 -21.87 38.67 6.43
CA GLN A 738 -21.24 37.39 6.80
C GLN A 738 -20.03 37.08 5.92
N VAL A 739 -20.19 37.20 4.59
CA VAL A 739 -19.12 36.92 3.61
C VAL A 739 -17.98 37.94 3.71
N GLY A 740 -18.30 39.22 3.88
CA GLY A 740 -17.32 40.31 3.87
C GLY A 740 -16.54 40.54 5.17
N SER A 741 -17.11 40.23 6.34
CA SER A 741 -16.47 40.59 7.62
C SER A 741 -15.23 39.75 7.94
N ILE A 742 -15.23 38.45 7.62
CA ILE A 742 -14.16 37.51 8.02
C ILE A 742 -12.82 37.80 7.29
N TRP A 743 -12.88 38.26 6.03
CA TRP A 743 -11.68 38.64 5.25
C TRP A 743 -11.01 39.95 5.74
N SER A 744 -11.55 40.64 6.75
CA SER A 744 -10.92 41.81 7.37
C SER A 744 -10.02 41.48 8.58
N GLY A 745 -9.79 40.19 8.86
CA GLY A 745 -9.13 39.71 10.09
C GLY A 745 -8.09 38.59 9.93
N LEU A 746 -7.41 38.51 8.78
CA LEU A 746 -6.25 37.64 8.52
C LEU A 746 -5.02 38.44 8.07
#